data_AF-A6GGW6-F1
#
_entry.id   AF-A6GGW6-F1
#
_cell.length_a   1.000
_cell.length_b   1.000
_cell.length_c   1.000
_cell.angle_alpha   90.00
_cell.angle_beta   90.00
_cell.angle_gamma   90.00
#
_symmetry.space_group_name_H-M   'P 1'
#
loop_
_entity.id
_entity.type
_entity.pdbx_description
1 polymer ?
#
loop_
_entity_poly.entity_id
_entity_poly.type
_entity_poly.pdbx_seq_one_letter_code
_entity_poly.pdbx_strand_id
1 'polypeptide(L)'
;MPTPRSTRSLALASLFLGGVALFPQSSFAYGFDDVEDDYQLLYLSTAVALEGRVVDEDGLAITGASIELIAFGDSLDNDGEGASTGADGGFEVAGLARRSALVKISSPGYYTEILPVNLHVEIDEPEVDLGTITLIEQELGRARLTFGGDTMFDRRMYEKGMLNAATLGSDTRALFQFIEDVLKADDHTAINLETPVTDDLSTPHPNKSYVFAAHPDTVAELPGLGVDSVALGNNHIFDQLDGGVADTIHHLDAIGLPYYGAGADRYAARATAYSAMVGYSETLGDNVPVTMQSFSNSIGSSYGVGLENIALFDIKGGALPSYSTELDHFAQNAPAGSLAVPIIHGGTEYAYAQSSGTRTDFERVIQEGADLVIGHHPHVVHGVGTYATTDDPVFVVGSLGNLVFDQDVYETFRSYMAVVDVVDTGSKVEVERMQLVPIRLDAYAPRLLAGTQLARLGRHVGHLSTMEAQGATDPNWGSATVFAENGRLVVVPTEADATTTDELDQRLVPLSGGSTGTLDFAPNTDTDALASLRSDVPASCEVGRDLLVIGDFEDGDVDDEYLESGKWVTSGSRYVQGSETHSGTGAAVLLRKSSYSSRTALWMGNSIKVDSSQPMTFRGFVKGDNAGEFEVTVRWMTSSGSSISYKTVFEIKPGSSATEGLTYDWTEFAADLTPPANAEKLKVYFRHYPPAGGGDAEVFLDDVSFIAWDTETINVDSSGTDLPTPNAWDFVRCDAAGSSLDLSMTHRTYESQ
;
A
#
# COMPACT_ATOMS: atom_id res chain seq x y z
N MET A 1 36.09 -46.19 -41.11
CA MET A 1 37.40 -46.52 -41.71
C MET A 1 38.24 -45.24 -41.81
N PRO A 2 39.56 -45.34 -41.62
CA PRO A 2 40.21 -44.58 -40.55
C PRO A 2 41.38 -43.71 -41.03
N THR A 3 41.57 -42.58 -40.32
CA THR A 3 42.86 -41.99 -39.86
C THR A 3 43.98 -41.69 -40.91
N PRO A 4 45.18 -41.20 -40.53
CA PRO A 4 45.56 -40.00 -39.76
C PRO A 4 46.79 -39.27 -40.39
N ARG A 5 47.42 -38.38 -39.60
CA ARG A 5 48.85 -37.92 -39.60
C ARG A 5 49.14 -36.66 -40.43
N SER A 6 50.01 -35.74 -40.03
CA SER A 6 50.97 -35.71 -38.91
C SER A 6 51.43 -34.28 -38.62
N THR A 7 51.75 -34.07 -37.35
CA THR A 7 52.77 -33.18 -36.76
C THR A 7 53.90 -32.66 -37.67
N ARG A 8 54.34 -31.43 -37.41
CA ARG A 8 55.76 -31.08 -37.15
C ARG A 8 55.95 -29.64 -36.66
N SER A 9 56.48 -29.53 -35.44
CA SER A 9 57.15 -28.35 -34.90
C SER A 9 58.52 -28.17 -35.57
N LEU A 10 58.98 -26.92 -35.75
CA LEU A 10 60.41 -26.57 -35.66
C LEU A 10 60.62 -25.08 -35.39
N ALA A 11 61.75 -24.80 -34.76
CA ALA A 11 61.99 -23.69 -33.86
C ALA A 11 62.93 -22.60 -34.45
N LEU A 12 62.88 -21.43 -33.80
CA LEU A 12 63.90 -20.39 -33.59
C LEU A 12 64.59 -19.69 -34.78
N ALA A 13 64.48 -18.36 -34.80
CA ALA A 13 65.62 -17.45 -34.95
C ALA A 13 65.31 -16.06 -34.36
N SER A 14 66.15 -15.63 -33.41
CA SER A 14 66.09 -14.40 -32.65
C SER A 14 66.68 -13.20 -33.41
N LEU A 15 66.14 -11.99 -33.21
CA LEU A 15 66.90 -10.74 -33.29
C LEU A 15 66.31 -9.68 -32.35
N PHE A 16 67.12 -9.27 -31.37
CA PHE A 16 66.90 -8.15 -30.45
C PHE A 16 67.31 -6.84 -31.12
N LEU A 17 66.54 -5.76 -30.93
CA LEU A 17 66.90 -4.54 -30.18
C LEU A 17 65.93 -3.37 -30.50
N GLY A 18 65.32 -2.78 -29.47
CA GLY A 18 64.91 -1.37 -29.52
C GLY A 18 63.61 -1.00 -28.79
N GLY A 19 63.73 -0.51 -27.55
CA GLY A 19 62.98 0.66 -27.07
C GLY A 19 61.53 0.49 -26.60
N VAL A 20 61.40 0.31 -25.28
CA VAL A 20 60.34 0.74 -24.34
C VAL A 20 59.13 1.50 -24.93
N ALA A 21 57.94 0.89 -24.78
CA ALA A 21 56.76 1.52 -24.18
C ALA A 21 55.91 0.42 -23.53
N LEU A 22 55.91 0.37 -22.20
CA LEU A 22 54.91 -0.35 -21.41
C LEU A 22 53.58 0.41 -21.55
N PHE A 23 52.59 -0.20 -22.19
CA PHE A 23 51.20 0.09 -21.91
C PHE A 23 50.60 -1.20 -21.37
N PRO A 24 50.16 -1.27 -20.10
CA PRO A 24 49.18 -2.26 -19.74
C PRO A 24 47.85 -1.78 -20.35
N GLN A 25 47.43 -2.36 -21.47
CA GLN A 25 46.00 -2.45 -21.74
C GLN A 25 45.51 -3.72 -21.06
N SER A 26 45.13 -3.58 -19.79
CA SER A 26 44.08 -4.40 -19.21
C SER A 26 42.83 -3.53 -19.17
N SER A 27 42.07 -3.54 -20.27
CA SER A 27 40.64 -3.28 -20.14
C SER A 27 40.10 -4.45 -19.33
N PHE A 28 39.92 -4.26 -18.02
CA PHE A 28 39.08 -5.18 -17.27
C PHE A 28 37.71 -5.12 -17.93
N ALA A 29 37.30 -6.22 -18.57
CA ALA A 29 35.88 -6.45 -18.76
C ALA A 29 35.37 -6.71 -17.35
N TYR A 30 34.68 -5.73 -16.78
CA TYR A 30 33.95 -5.95 -15.54
C TYR A 30 32.82 -6.92 -15.87
N GLY A 31 32.76 -8.05 -15.15
CA GLY A 31 31.74 -9.09 -15.30
C GLY A 31 30.61 -8.87 -14.29
N PHE A 32 29.99 -7.70 -14.33
CA PHE A 32 28.91 -7.35 -13.39
C PHE A 32 27.72 -8.31 -13.54
N ASP A 33 27.32 -8.58 -14.79
CA ASP A 33 26.28 -9.56 -15.13
C ASP A 33 26.59 -10.96 -14.51
N ASP A 34 27.85 -11.40 -14.47
CA ASP A 34 28.23 -12.72 -13.91
C ASP A 34 28.11 -12.76 -12.37
N VAL A 35 28.40 -11.66 -11.67
CA VAL A 35 28.31 -11.58 -10.20
C VAL A 35 26.86 -11.56 -9.74
N GLU A 36 26.02 -10.80 -10.43
CA GLU A 36 24.58 -10.75 -10.20
C GLU A 36 23.94 -12.13 -10.45
N ASP A 37 24.24 -12.76 -11.58
CA ASP A 37 23.76 -14.10 -11.92
C ASP A 37 24.20 -15.17 -10.89
N ASP A 38 25.47 -15.16 -10.48
CA ASP A 38 26.00 -16.08 -9.47
C ASP A 38 25.33 -15.87 -8.11
N TYR A 39 25.08 -14.61 -7.71
CA TYR A 39 24.37 -14.30 -6.47
C TYR A 39 22.92 -14.78 -6.54
N GLN A 40 22.22 -14.53 -7.65
CA GLN A 40 20.82 -14.95 -7.81
C GLN A 40 20.69 -16.47 -7.73
N LEU A 41 21.61 -17.21 -8.36
CA LEU A 41 21.66 -18.66 -8.25
C LEU A 41 21.90 -19.13 -6.81
N LEU A 42 22.81 -18.47 -6.09
CA LEU A 42 23.08 -18.77 -4.69
C LEU A 42 21.85 -18.47 -3.82
N TYR A 43 21.24 -17.29 -3.99
CA TYR A 43 20.08 -16.82 -3.25
C TYR A 43 18.90 -17.78 -3.38
N LEU A 44 18.52 -18.14 -4.62
CA LEU A 44 17.42 -19.07 -4.87
C LEU A 44 17.72 -20.51 -4.41
N SER A 45 19.00 -20.92 -4.41
CA SER A 45 19.38 -22.25 -3.91
C SER A 45 19.49 -22.33 -2.38
N THR A 46 19.48 -21.18 -1.70
CA THR A 46 19.58 -21.09 -0.24
C THR A 46 18.17 -21.01 0.33
N ALA A 47 17.69 -22.15 0.84
CA ALA A 47 16.35 -22.25 1.39
C ALA A 47 16.13 -21.31 2.59
N VAL A 48 14.86 -20.97 2.79
CA VAL A 48 14.31 -20.34 4.00
C VAL A 48 13.19 -21.23 4.55
N ALA A 49 12.99 -21.23 5.86
CA ALA A 49 11.85 -21.88 6.51
C ALA A 49 10.76 -20.86 6.85
N LEU A 50 9.51 -21.30 6.88
CA LEU A 50 8.39 -20.53 7.39
C LEU A 50 7.85 -21.23 8.64
N GLU A 51 7.81 -20.52 9.77
CA GLU A 51 7.26 -21.05 11.01
C GLU A 51 6.19 -20.15 11.61
N GLY A 52 5.51 -20.67 12.62
CA GLY A 52 4.51 -19.94 13.36
C GLY A 52 3.66 -20.88 14.21
N ARG A 53 2.63 -20.32 14.83
CA ARG A 53 1.72 -21.04 15.71
C ARG A 53 0.28 -20.71 15.40
N VAL A 54 -0.60 -21.69 15.44
CA VAL A 54 -2.05 -21.50 15.23
C VAL A 54 -2.81 -21.83 16.51
N VAL A 55 -3.64 -20.88 16.93
CA VAL A 55 -4.47 -20.98 18.14
C VAL A 55 -5.92 -20.57 17.86
N ASP A 56 -6.82 -20.90 18.76
CA ASP A 56 -8.17 -20.33 18.80
C ASP A 56 -8.23 -19.02 19.62
N GLU A 57 -9.40 -18.41 19.71
CA GLU A 57 -9.66 -17.15 20.43
C GLU A 57 -9.37 -17.25 21.95
N ASP A 58 -9.34 -18.45 22.53
CA ASP A 58 -8.95 -18.70 23.93
C ASP A 58 -7.42 -18.90 24.09
N GLY A 59 -6.66 -18.81 23.00
CA GLY A 59 -5.22 -19.05 22.95
C GLY A 59 -4.83 -20.53 23.03
N LEU A 60 -5.79 -21.45 22.82
CA LEU A 60 -5.53 -22.88 22.81
C LEU A 60 -5.01 -23.32 21.43
N ALA A 61 -4.03 -24.21 21.46
CA ALA A 61 -3.41 -24.75 20.26
C ALA A 61 -4.42 -25.50 19.37
N ILE A 62 -4.53 -25.11 18.09
CA ILE A 62 -5.29 -25.85 17.09
C ILE A 62 -4.37 -26.90 16.48
N THR A 63 -4.63 -28.18 16.76
CA THR A 63 -3.86 -29.31 16.22
C THR A 63 -4.37 -29.75 14.85
N GLY A 64 -3.48 -29.93 13.89
CA GLY A 64 -3.81 -30.43 12.56
C GLY A 64 -4.48 -29.41 11.63
N ALA A 65 -4.35 -28.11 11.93
CA ALA A 65 -4.67 -27.06 10.96
C ALA A 65 -3.73 -27.20 9.75
N SER A 66 -4.26 -27.01 8.55
CA SER A 66 -3.52 -27.09 7.29
C SER A 66 -2.88 -25.74 6.98
N ILE A 67 -1.59 -25.77 6.64
CA ILE A 67 -0.81 -24.63 6.17
C ILE A 67 -0.42 -24.92 4.73
N GLU A 68 -0.79 -24.05 3.79
CA GLU A 68 -0.54 -24.23 2.36
C GLU A 68 -0.09 -22.90 1.75
N LEU A 69 1.01 -22.88 1.01
CA LEU A 69 1.47 -21.71 0.28
C LEU A 69 0.75 -21.61 -1.07
N ILE A 70 0.32 -20.41 -1.42
CA ILE A 70 -0.24 -20.05 -2.73
C ILE A 70 0.73 -19.06 -3.37
N ALA A 71 1.31 -19.44 -4.49
CA ALA A 71 2.31 -18.62 -5.16
C ALA A 71 1.96 -18.33 -6.62
N PHE A 72 2.56 -17.27 -7.16
CA PHE A 72 2.28 -16.78 -8.50
C PHE A 72 3.58 -16.58 -9.28
N GLY A 73 3.50 -16.60 -10.62
CA GLY A 73 4.62 -16.26 -11.51
C GLY A 73 5.99 -16.83 -11.13
N ASP A 74 6.94 -15.94 -10.87
CA ASP A 74 8.33 -16.27 -10.52
C ASP A 74 8.48 -16.90 -9.12
N SER A 75 7.40 -16.97 -8.34
CA SER A 75 7.32 -17.56 -7.00
C SER A 75 6.72 -18.97 -6.99
N LEU A 76 6.35 -19.53 -8.15
CA LEU A 76 5.72 -20.87 -8.27
C LEU A 76 6.52 -22.02 -7.66
N ASP A 77 7.80 -21.84 -7.35
CA ASP A 77 8.61 -22.82 -6.63
C ASP A 77 8.06 -23.13 -5.22
N ASN A 78 7.27 -22.22 -4.64
CA ASN A 78 6.64 -22.38 -3.33
C ASN A 78 5.17 -22.87 -3.40
N ASP A 79 4.57 -22.95 -4.59
CA ASP A 79 3.12 -23.21 -4.74
C ASP A 79 2.72 -24.62 -4.26
N GLY A 80 1.75 -24.69 -3.34
CA GLY A 80 1.26 -25.93 -2.75
C GLY A 80 2.20 -26.59 -1.72
N GLU A 81 3.35 -25.98 -1.43
CA GLU A 81 4.18 -26.37 -0.29
C GLU A 81 3.43 -26.09 1.02
N GLY A 82 3.66 -26.89 2.06
CA GLY A 82 2.85 -26.77 3.26
C GLY A 82 3.16 -27.74 4.38
N ALA A 83 2.44 -27.58 5.47
CA ALA A 83 2.57 -28.37 6.68
C ALA A 83 1.21 -28.54 7.38
N SER A 84 1.22 -29.22 8.53
CA SER A 84 0.10 -29.20 9.45
C SER A 84 0.58 -28.93 10.86
N THR A 85 -0.24 -28.25 11.65
CA THR A 85 0.14 -27.86 13.00
C THR A 85 0.26 -29.07 13.94
N GLY A 86 1.25 -29.02 14.83
CA GLY A 86 1.49 -29.98 15.88
C GLY A 86 0.51 -29.86 17.06
N ALA A 87 0.76 -30.63 18.12
CA ALA A 87 -0.09 -30.65 19.31
C ALA A 87 -0.05 -29.35 20.13
N ASP A 88 0.99 -28.54 19.95
CA ASP A 88 1.15 -27.21 20.52
C ASP A 88 0.68 -26.08 19.59
N GLY A 89 0.16 -26.43 18.40
CA GLY A 89 -0.28 -25.49 17.38
C GLY A 89 0.84 -24.99 16.49
N GLY A 90 2.10 -25.35 16.76
CA GLY A 90 3.25 -24.92 15.97
C GLY A 90 3.31 -25.60 14.60
N PHE A 91 3.84 -24.92 13.60
CA PHE A 91 4.16 -25.49 12.29
C PHE A 91 5.51 -24.97 11.78
N GLU A 92 6.10 -25.73 10.85
CA GLU A 92 7.29 -25.34 10.09
C GLU A 92 7.11 -25.87 8.66
N VAL A 93 7.26 -24.99 7.67
CA VAL A 93 7.38 -25.33 6.25
C VAL A 93 8.83 -25.05 5.84
N ALA A 94 9.63 -26.10 5.75
CA ALA A 94 11.06 -25.99 5.44
C ALA A 94 11.33 -26.08 3.94
N GLY A 95 12.47 -25.54 3.50
CA GLY A 95 12.96 -25.76 2.14
C GLY A 95 12.34 -24.84 1.09
N LEU A 96 11.72 -23.74 1.52
CA LEU A 96 11.08 -22.78 0.63
C LEU A 96 12.13 -21.98 -0.15
N ALA A 97 11.79 -21.64 -1.39
CA ALA A 97 12.49 -20.62 -2.14
C ALA A 97 12.25 -19.26 -1.49
N ARG A 98 13.24 -18.36 -1.62
CA ARG A 98 13.17 -16.99 -1.10
C ARG A 98 12.33 -16.09 -2.01
N ARG A 99 11.04 -16.42 -2.05
CA ARG A 99 10.01 -15.87 -2.94
C ARG A 99 8.73 -15.69 -2.17
N SER A 100 8.28 -14.44 -2.02
CA SER A 100 7.08 -14.11 -1.26
C SER A 100 5.85 -14.81 -1.84
N ALA A 101 4.93 -15.19 -0.97
CA ALA A 101 3.76 -16.00 -1.29
C ALA A 101 2.61 -15.63 -0.34
N LEU A 102 1.42 -16.17 -0.60
CA LEU A 102 0.35 -16.19 0.39
C LEU A 102 0.45 -17.49 1.19
N VAL A 103 0.08 -17.44 2.46
CA VAL A 103 -0.17 -18.62 3.27
C VAL A 103 -1.67 -18.73 3.53
N LYS A 104 -2.22 -19.91 3.23
CA LYS A 104 -3.59 -20.31 3.53
C LYS A 104 -3.58 -21.20 4.75
N ILE A 105 -4.26 -20.75 5.80
CA ILE A 105 -4.37 -21.45 7.07
C ILE A 105 -5.83 -21.86 7.26
N SER A 106 -6.09 -23.17 7.32
CA SER A 106 -7.45 -23.69 7.43
C SER A 106 -7.58 -24.81 8.45
N SER A 107 -8.69 -24.83 9.17
CA SER A 107 -9.03 -25.89 10.11
C SER A 107 -10.55 -26.11 10.08
N PRO A 108 -11.05 -27.36 10.14
CA PRO A 108 -12.49 -27.61 10.16
C PRO A 108 -13.19 -26.87 11.30
N GLY A 109 -14.24 -26.12 10.98
CA GLY A 109 -15.00 -25.33 11.96
C GLY A 109 -14.45 -23.93 12.22
N TYR A 110 -13.42 -23.48 11.49
CA TYR A 110 -12.86 -22.13 11.60
C TYR A 110 -12.88 -21.42 10.24
N TYR A 111 -12.92 -20.09 10.27
CA TYR A 111 -12.67 -19.30 9.06
C TYR A 111 -11.23 -19.53 8.56
N THR A 112 -11.07 -19.52 7.24
CA THR A 112 -9.75 -19.63 6.62
C THR A 112 -9.06 -18.29 6.66
N GLU A 113 -7.80 -18.25 7.09
CA GLU A 113 -6.96 -17.05 6.99
C GLU A 113 -6.07 -17.12 5.76
N ILE A 114 -5.99 -16.01 5.02
CA ILE A 114 -5.13 -15.82 3.85
C ILE A 114 -4.20 -14.65 4.15
N LEU A 115 -2.93 -14.93 4.42
CA LEU A 115 -1.95 -13.95 4.89
C LEU A 115 -0.80 -13.83 3.90
N PRO A 116 -0.32 -12.62 3.58
CA PRO A 116 0.89 -12.45 2.80
C PRO A 116 2.13 -12.71 3.66
N VAL A 117 3.12 -13.41 3.13
CA VAL A 117 4.39 -13.69 3.80
C VAL A 117 5.57 -13.19 2.95
N ASN A 118 6.46 -12.42 3.58
CA ASN A 118 7.71 -12.03 2.96
C ASN A 118 8.75 -13.12 3.16
N LEU A 119 9.02 -13.91 2.11
CA LEU A 119 10.12 -14.89 2.09
C LEU A 119 11.35 -14.32 1.39
N HIS A 120 11.24 -13.12 0.81
CA HIS A 120 12.36 -12.37 0.26
C HIS A 120 13.10 -11.65 1.40
N VAL A 121 13.88 -12.43 2.15
CA VAL A 121 14.68 -11.97 3.29
C VAL A 121 16.17 -12.18 3.03
N GLU A 122 17.02 -11.49 3.80
CA GLU A 122 18.49 -11.56 3.66
C GLU A 122 19.00 -13.01 3.70
N ILE A 123 20.06 -13.31 2.95
CA ILE A 123 20.48 -14.70 2.68
C ILE A 123 20.92 -15.48 3.93
N ASP A 124 21.32 -14.78 4.98
CA ASP A 124 21.69 -15.36 6.28
C ASP A 124 20.51 -15.54 7.23
N GLU A 125 19.34 -14.99 6.92
CA GLU A 125 18.08 -15.23 7.62
C GLU A 125 17.54 -16.62 7.24
N PRO A 126 17.60 -17.62 8.14
CA PRO A 126 17.26 -19.00 7.80
C PRO A 126 15.75 -19.27 7.87
N GLU A 127 14.99 -18.43 8.57
CA GLU A 127 13.58 -18.65 8.89
C GLU A 127 12.79 -17.34 8.95
N VAL A 128 11.49 -17.42 8.68
CA VAL A 128 10.52 -16.33 8.84
C VAL A 128 9.45 -16.82 9.80
N ASP A 129 9.28 -16.12 10.92
CA ASP A 129 8.25 -16.41 11.92
C ASP A 129 7.01 -15.54 11.65
N LEU A 130 5.86 -16.19 11.42
CA LEU A 130 4.56 -15.53 11.29
C LEU A 130 3.92 -15.18 12.63
N GLY A 131 4.54 -15.57 13.74
CA GLY A 131 4.01 -15.37 15.07
C GLY A 131 2.83 -16.30 15.38
N THR A 132 1.94 -15.83 16.26
CA THR A 132 0.75 -16.58 16.67
C THR A 132 -0.47 -16.12 15.89
N ILE A 133 -0.97 -16.97 14.99
CA ILE A 133 -2.19 -16.76 14.22
C ILE A 133 -3.39 -17.29 14.99
N THR A 134 -4.34 -16.41 15.27
CA THR A 134 -5.64 -16.78 15.86
C THR A 134 -6.65 -17.09 14.75
N LEU A 135 -7.18 -18.30 14.72
CA LEU A 135 -8.32 -18.65 13.88
C LEU A 135 -9.63 -18.42 14.63
N ILE A 136 -10.61 -17.88 13.91
CA ILE A 136 -11.94 -17.55 14.45
C ILE A 136 -12.90 -18.71 14.14
N GLU A 137 -13.62 -19.19 15.16
CA GLU A 137 -14.55 -20.31 14.99
C GLU A 137 -15.75 -19.89 14.13
N GLN A 138 -16.21 -20.78 13.25
CA GLN A 138 -17.48 -20.64 12.54
C GLN A 138 -18.59 -21.15 13.42
N GLU A 139 -19.45 -20.25 13.91
CA GLU A 139 -20.56 -20.59 14.78
C GLU A 139 -21.86 -19.89 14.40
N LEU A 140 -22.95 -20.41 14.96
CA LEU A 140 -24.28 -19.86 14.73
C LEU A 140 -24.39 -18.44 15.27
N GLY A 141 -24.79 -17.50 14.42
CA GLY A 141 -24.91 -16.09 14.80
C GLY A 141 -23.62 -15.30 14.62
N ARG A 142 -22.62 -15.87 13.92
CA ARG A 142 -21.41 -15.16 13.51
C ARG A 142 -21.34 -15.07 11.98
N ALA A 143 -20.77 -13.98 11.47
CA ALA A 143 -20.45 -13.81 10.06
C ALA A 143 -19.18 -12.98 9.88
N ARG A 144 -18.44 -13.23 8.80
CA ARG A 144 -17.30 -12.43 8.37
C ARG A 144 -17.61 -11.67 7.09
N LEU A 145 -17.42 -10.36 7.11
CA LEU A 145 -17.70 -9.45 6.00
C LEU A 145 -16.41 -8.82 5.47
N THR A 146 -16.20 -8.83 4.15
CA THR A 146 -15.12 -8.07 3.49
C THR A 146 -15.68 -6.83 2.80
N PHE A 147 -15.04 -5.67 2.99
CA PHE A 147 -15.32 -4.44 2.24
C PHE A 147 -14.09 -4.03 1.43
N GLY A 148 -14.22 -4.02 0.11
CA GLY A 148 -13.21 -3.56 -0.83
C GLY A 148 -13.48 -2.15 -1.33
N GLY A 149 -12.41 -1.43 -1.67
CA GLY A 149 -12.43 -0.04 -2.12
C GLY A 149 -13.04 0.22 -3.51
N ASP A 150 -12.70 1.39 -4.05
CA ASP A 150 -13.22 1.90 -5.33
C ASP A 150 -12.75 1.01 -6.50
N THR A 151 -13.72 0.54 -7.30
CA THR A 151 -13.51 -0.45 -8.38
C THR A 151 -14.10 0.05 -9.70
N MET A 152 -13.32 0.03 -10.78
CA MET A 152 -13.73 0.43 -12.13
C MET A 152 -13.12 -0.45 -13.22
N PHE A 153 -13.73 -0.46 -14.42
CA PHE A 153 -13.27 -1.26 -15.57
C PHE A 153 -13.27 -0.47 -16.89
N ASP A 154 -12.53 0.64 -16.94
CA ASP A 154 -12.55 1.54 -18.09
C ASP A 154 -11.20 2.29 -18.33
N ARG A 155 -11.17 3.14 -19.36
CA ARG A 155 -10.13 4.12 -19.67
C ARG A 155 -8.73 3.52 -19.78
N ARG A 156 -7.83 3.81 -18.83
CA ARG A 156 -6.40 3.48 -18.98
C ARG A 156 -6.15 1.99 -18.88
N MET A 157 -7.09 1.21 -18.34
CA MET A 157 -6.99 -0.24 -18.37
C MET A 157 -7.03 -0.77 -19.82
N TYR A 158 -7.83 -0.19 -20.70
CA TYR A 158 -7.79 -0.49 -22.13
C TYR A 158 -6.52 0.05 -22.79
N GLU A 159 -6.10 1.28 -22.46
CA GLU A 159 -4.89 1.90 -23.04
C GLU A 159 -3.62 1.13 -22.71
N LYS A 160 -3.54 0.56 -21.50
CA LYS A 160 -2.42 -0.26 -21.03
C LYS A 160 -2.55 -1.75 -21.40
N GLY A 161 -3.60 -2.14 -22.12
CA GLY A 161 -3.80 -3.51 -22.57
C GLY A 161 -4.20 -4.50 -21.49
N MET A 162 -4.60 -4.00 -20.32
CA MET A 162 -5.09 -4.80 -19.20
C MET A 162 -6.50 -5.31 -19.42
N LEU A 163 -7.33 -4.53 -20.12
CA LEU A 163 -8.63 -4.93 -20.61
C LEU A 163 -8.61 -4.90 -22.14
N ASN A 164 -9.00 -6.01 -22.76
CA ASN A 164 -9.12 -6.13 -24.20
C ASN A 164 -10.53 -6.60 -24.52
N ALA A 165 -11.17 -5.96 -25.50
CA ALA A 165 -12.55 -6.28 -25.91
C ALA A 165 -12.76 -7.75 -26.34
N ALA A 166 -11.69 -8.47 -26.67
CA ALA A 166 -11.75 -9.89 -27.04
C ALA A 166 -11.65 -10.86 -25.84
N THR A 167 -11.19 -10.40 -24.67
CA THR A 167 -10.82 -11.23 -23.52
C THR A 167 -11.26 -10.64 -22.18
N LEU A 168 -12.26 -9.74 -22.17
CA LEU A 168 -12.72 -9.00 -20.98
C LEU A 168 -12.89 -9.86 -19.73
N GLY A 169 -13.50 -11.05 -19.83
CA GLY A 169 -13.69 -11.92 -18.68
C GLY A 169 -12.37 -12.44 -18.08
N SER A 170 -11.47 -12.99 -18.91
CA SER A 170 -10.16 -13.45 -18.41
C SER A 170 -9.28 -12.30 -17.93
N ASP A 171 -9.39 -11.15 -18.59
CA ASP A 171 -8.68 -9.93 -18.24
C ASP A 171 -9.16 -9.40 -16.87
N THR A 172 -10.48 -9.39 -16.61
CA THR A 172 -11.02 -9.05 -15.29
C THR A 172 -10.56 -10.03 -14.22
N ARG A 173 -10.53 -11.34 -14.49
CA ARG A 173 -9.99 -12.31 -13.51
C ARG A 173 -8.53 -12.03 -13.18
N ALA A 174 -7.71 -11.69 -14.18
CA ALA A 174 -6.30 -11.34 -13.96
C ALA A 174 -6.14 -10.08 -13.07
N LEU A 175 -7.08 -9.13 -13.11
CA LEU A 175 -7.06 -7.97 -12.21
C LEU A 175 -7.23 -8.35 -10.74
N PHE A 176 -7.88 -9.47 -10.43
CA PHE A 176 -8.18 -9.87 -9.04
C PHE A 176 -7.36 -11.08 -8.55
N GLN A 177 -6.54 -11.69 -9.41
CA GLN A 177 -5.92 -12.99 -9.14
C GLN A 177 -5.12 -13.05 -7.82
N PHE A 178 -4.50 -11.95 -7.41
CA PHE A 178 -3.67 -11.88 -6.19
C PHE A 178 -4.47 -11.67 -4.90
N ILE A 179 -5.77 -11.40 -5.01
CA ILE A 179 -6.67 -11.23 -3.85
C ILE A 179 -7.87 -12.18 -3.89
N GLU A 180 -8.00 -13.01 -4.93
CA GLU A 180 -9.16 -13.88 -5.15
C GLU A 180 -9.42 -14.81 -3.96
N ASP A 181 -8.38 -15.40 -3.37
CA ASP A 181 -8.52 -16.24 -2.18
C ASP A 181 -8.99 -15.46 -0.95
N VAL A 182 -8.59 -14.20 -0.79
CA VAL A 182 -9.06 -13.34 0.31
C VAL A 182 -10.54 -13.05 0.14
N LEU A 183 -10.97 -12.65 -1.06
CA LEU A 183 -12.38 -12.32 -1.34
C LEU A 183 -13.33 -13.53 -1.15
N LYS A 184 -12.82 -14.75 -1.38
CA LYS A 184 -13.58 -16.00 -1.25
C LYS A 184 -13.56 -16.62 0.13
N ALA A 185 -12.70 -16.15 1.04
CA ALA A 185 -12.54 -16.74 2.36
C ALA A 185 -13.67 -16.37 3.33
N ASP A 186 -14.37 -15.27 3.05
CA ASP A 186 -15.34 -14.63 3.94
C ASP A 186 -16.79 -14.91 3.49
N ASP A 187 -17.78 -14.65 4.35
CA ASP A 187 -19.19 -15.00 4.07
C ASP A 187 -19.88 -14.01 3.12
N HIS A 188 -19.41 -12.76 3.08
CA HIS A 188 -19.95 -11.74 2.18
C HIS A 188 -18.92 -10.65 1.87
N THR A 189 -18.60 -10.49 0.60
CA THR A 189 -17.71 -9.45 0.08
C THR A 189 -18.51 -8.37 -0.64
N ALA A 190 -18.31 -7.10 -0.25
CA ALA A 190 -18.87 -5.93 -0.89
C ALA A 190 -17.79 -5.00 -1.44
N ILE A 191 -17.99 -4.46 -2.64
CA ILE A 191 -17.08 -3.45 -3.24
C ILE A 191 -17.85 -2.22 -3.73
N ASN A 192 -17.17 -1.07 -3.89
CA ASN A 192 -17.76 0.09 -4.57
C ASN A 192 -17.53 0.01 -6.08
N LEU A 193 -18.59 -0.27 -6.86
CA LEU A 193 -18.52 -0.28 -8.32
C LEU A 193 -18.75 1.14 -8.85
N GLU A 194 -17.64 1.84 -9.10
CA GLU A 194 -17.61 3.26 -9.45
C GLU A 194 -17.66 3.51 -10.97
N THR A 195 -18.41 2.66 -11.67
CA THR A 195 -18.67 2.81 -13.11
C THR A 195 -20.08 2.33 -13.43
N PRO A 196 -20.82 3.00 -14.33
CA PRO A 196 -22.02 2.39 -14.88
C PRO A 196 -21.61 1.21 -15.78
N VAL A 197 -22.47 0.21 -15.86
CA VAL A 197 -22.26 -1.00 -16.65
C VAL A 197 -23.14 -0.93 -17.89
N THR A 198 -22.55 -0.64 -19.04
CA THR A 198 -23.26 -0.52 -20.32
C THR A 198 -22.28 -0.65 -21.50
N ASP A 199 -22.77 -1.20 -22.62
CA ASP A 199 -22.09 -1.17 -23.91
C ASP A 199 -22.62 -0.03 -24.84
N ASP A 200 -23.64 0.71 -24.41
CA ASP A 200 -24.16 1.90 -25.09
C ASP A 200 -23.46 3.18 -24.60
N LEU A 201 -22.45 3.60 -25.38
CA LEU A 201 -21.68 4.83 -25.13
C LEU A 201 -22.28 6.06 -25.85
N SER A 202 -23.53 6.00 -26.31
CA SER A 202 -24.14 7.07 -27.11
C SER A 202 -24.65 8.27 -26.30
N THR A 203 -24.75 8.12 -24.97
CA THR A 203 -25.27 9.15 -24.05
C THR A 203 -24.28 9.55 -22.95
N PRO A 204 -23.04 9.94 -23.29
CA PRO A 204 -22.08 10.39 -22.29
C PRO A 204 -22.56 11.67 -21.61
N HIS A 205 -22.32 11.79 -20.31
CA HIS A 205 -22.73 12.95 -19.54
C HIS A 205 -22.07 14.23 -20.12
N PRO A 206 -22.85 15.26 -20.50
CA PRO A 206 -22.34 16.37 -21.32
C PRO A 206 -21.41 17.34 -20.58
N ASN A 207 -21.44 17.35 -19.24
CA ASN A 207 -20.71 18.33 -18.42
C ASN A 207 -19.59 17.72 -17.56
N LYS A 208 -19.49 16.39 -17.45
CA LYS A 208 -18.49 15.77 -16.58
C LYS A 208 -17.14 15.74 -17.27
N SER A 209 -16.08 16.06 -16.53
CA SER A 209 -14.69 15.98 -17.01
C SER A 209 -14.23 14.55 -17.28
N TYR A 210 -14.79 13.60 -16.54
CA TYR A 210 -14.56 12.17 -16.68
C TYR A 210 -15.91 11.47 -16.74
N VAL A 211 -16.06 10.67 -17.80
CA VAL A 211 -17.24 9.87 -18.10
C VAL A 211 -16.75 8.46 -18.31
N PHE A 212 -17.22 7.54 -17.47
CA PHE A 212 -16.83 6.14 -17.49
C PHE A 212 -17.97 5.24 -17.96
N ALA A 213 -17.62 4.05 -18.44
CA ALA A 213 -18.53 2.93 -18.66
C ALA A 213 -17.75 1.60 -18.65
N ALA A 214 -18.11 0.71 -17.74
CA ALA A 214 -17.65 -0.67 -17.75
C ALA A 214 -18.49 -1.47 -18.75
N HIS A 215 -17.82 -2.30 -19.57
CA HIS A 215 -18.53 -3.23 -20.44
C HIS A 215 -19.17 -4.36 -19.60
N PRO A 216 -20.39 -4.84 -19.89
CA PRO A 216 -21.06 -5.86 -19.07
C PRO A 216 -20.24 -7.13 -18.81
N ASP A 217 -19.46 -7.58 -19.80
CA ASP A 217 -18.59 -8.76 -19.68
C ASP A 217 -17.47 -8.62 -18.64
N THR A 218 -17.06 -7.40 -18.24
CA THR A 218 -16.09 -7.25 -17.14
C THR A 218 -16.75 -7.54 -15.80
N VAL A 219 -17.96 -7.04 -15.59
CA VAL A 219 -18.68 -7.18 -14.31
C VAL A 219 -19.24 -8.60 -14.13
N ALA A 220 -19.46 -9.34 -15.23
CA ALA A 220 -19.97 -10.70 -15.20
C ALA A 220 -19.09 -11.71 -14.42
N GLU A 221 -17.80 -11.40 -14.24
CA GLU A 221 -16.86 -12.29 -13.54
C GLU A 221 -16.83 -12.05 -12.03
N LEU A 222 -17.31 -10.90 -11.54
CA LEU A 222 -17.23 -10.51 -10.13
C LEU A 222 -17.80 -11.58 -9.16
N PRO A 223 -18.99 -12.19 -9.40
CA PRO A 223 -19.48 -13.24 -8.52
C PRO A 223 -18.54 -14.45 -8.45
N GLY A 224 -17.89 -14.81 -9.57
CA GLY A 224 -16.93 -15.92 -9.62
C GLY A 224 -15.60 -15.63 -8.94
N LEU A 225 -15.31 -14.36 -8.67
CA LEU A 225 -14.14 -13.86 -7.94
C LEU A 225 -14.41 -13.70 -6.43
N GLY A 226 -15.62 -14.03 -5.97
CA GLY A 226 -16.01 -13.91 -4.57
C GLY A 226 -16.56 -12.53 -4.20
N VAL A 227 -17.12 -11.77 -5.13
CA VAL A 227 -17.84 -10.52 -4.84
C VAL A 227 -19.34 -10.80 -4.77
N ASP A 228 -19.95 -10.53 -3.62
CA ASP A 228 -21.35 -10.86 -3.32
C ASP A 228 -22.31 -9.67 -3.45
N SER A 229 -21.79 -8.44 -3.42
CA SER A 229 -22.61 -7.24 -3.68
C SER A 229 -21.79 -6.03 -4.11
N VAL A 230 -22.45 -5.05 -4.73
CA VAL A 230 -21.80 -3.80 -5.14
C VAL A 230 -22.55 -2.53 -4.69
N ALA A 231 -21.79 -1.56 -4.17
CA ALA A 231 -22.28 -0.22 -3.94
C ALA A 231 -22.29 0.58 -5.24
N LEU A 232 -23.42 1.23 -5.57
CA LEU A 232 -23.58 2.08 -6.76
C LEU A 232 -23.85 3.55 -6.40
N GLY A 233 -23.99 3.87 -5.11
CA GLY A 233 -24.27 5.21 -4.60
C GLY A 233 -23.08 6.16 -4.70
N ASN A 234 -22.42 6.22 -5.85
CA ASN A 234 -21.22 7.01 -6.09
C ASN A 234 -21.48 8.10 -7.15
N ASN A 235 -20.48 8.93 -7.40
CA ASN A 235 -20.56 10.05 -8.33
C ASN A 235 -20.54 9.63 -9.82
N HIS A 236 -20.22 8.37 -10.15
CA HIS A 236 -20.04 7.90 -11.53
C HIS A 236 -21.19 7.08 -12.11
N ILE A 237 -22.14 6.61 -11.29
CA ILE A 237 -23.30 5.82 -11.78
C ILE A 237 -24.16 6.52 -12.86
N PHE A 238 -24.09 7.85 -12.97
CA PHE A 238 -24.84 8.63 -13.95
C PHE A 238 -24.01 9.08 -15.17
N ASP A 239 -22.83 8.50 -15.39
CA ASP A 239 -21.92 8.89 -16.46
C ASP A 239 -22.49 8.66 -17.87
N GLN A 240 -23.35 7.65 -18.04
CA GLN A 240 -24.09 7.41 -19.28
C GLN A 240 -25.58 7.79 -19.16
N LEU A 241 -25.91 8.75 -18.28
CA LEU A 241 -27.25 9.25 -18.00
C LEU A 241 -28.24 8.13 -17.59
N ASP A 242 -29.54 8.36 -17.77
CA ASP A 242 -30.59 7.39 -17.39
C ASP A 242 -30.44 6.03 -18.08
N GLY A 243 -29.89 6.00 -19.31
CA GLY A 243 -29.59 4.77 -20.04
C GLY A 243 -28.55 3.92 -19.29
N GLY A 244 -27.44 4.54 -18.91
CA GLY A 244 -26.40 3.89 -18.10
C GLY A 244 -26.92 3.33 -16.78
N VAL A 245 -27.77 4.06 -16.05
CA VAL A 245 -28.37 3.56 -14.80
C VAL A 245 -29.25 2.34 -15.05
N ALA A 246 -30.10 2.39 -16.08
CA ALA A 246 -31.01 1.30 -16.41
C ALA A 246 -30.26 0.05 -16.87
N ASP A 247 -29.24 0.21 -17.72
CA ASP A 247 -28.38 -0.88 -18.19
C ASP A 247 -27.59 -1.48 -17.03
N THR A 248 -27.05 -0.65 -16.13
CA THR A 248 -26.32 -1.13 -14.96
C THR A 248 -27.17 -2.09 -14.12
N ILE A 249 -28.38 -1.64 -13.79
CA ILE A 249 -29.35 -2.45 -13.05
C ILE A 249 -29.67 -3.74 -13.82
N HIS A 250 -29.94 -3.63 -15.12
CA HIS A 250 -30.28 -4.78 -15.95
C HIS A 250 -29.16 -5.83 -15.97
N HIS A 251 -27.91 -5.41 -16.14
CA HIS A 251 -26.77 -6.31 -16.23
C HIS A 251 -26.42 -6.96 -14.89
N LEU A 252 -26.50 -6.21 -13.78
CA LEU A 252 -26.29 -6.75 -12.43
C LEU A 252 -27.38 -7.76 -12.05
N ASP A 253 -28.66 -7.46 -12.34
CA ASP A 253 -29.77 -8.41 -12.17
C ASP A 253 -29.58 -9.68 -13.01
N ALA A 254 -29.08 -9.55 -14.25
CA ALA A 254 -28.90 -10.67 -15.17
C ALA A 254 -27.84 -11.68 -14.70
N ILE A 255 -26.82 -11.21 -13.97
CA ILE A 255 -25.79 -12.07 -13.38
C ILE A 255 -26.09 -12.43 -11.92
N GLY A 256 -27.17 -11.90 -11.35
CA GLY A 256 -27.59 -12.15 -9.97
C GLY A 256 -26.66 -11.54 -8.94
N LEU A 257 -26.02 -10.40 -9.24
CA LEU A 257 -25.15 -9.66 -8.33
C LEU A 257 -25.95 -8.55 -7.63
N PRO A 258 -26.26 -8.68 -6.33
CA PRO A 258 -26.93 -7.64 -5.55
C PRO A 258 -26.23 -6.29 -5.63
N TYR A 259 -27.03 -5.23 -5.65
CA TYR A 259 -26.54 -3.86 -5.69
C TYR A 259 -27.42 -2.94 -4.85
N TYR A 260 -26.86 -1.80 -4.45
CA TYR A 260 -27.58 -0.81 -3.65
C TYR A 260 -27.13 0.62 -3.95
N GLY A 261 -28.04 1.59 -3.74
CA GLY A 261 -27.73 3.02 -3.79
C GLY A 261 -27.87 3.69 -5.14
N ALA A 262 -28.48 3.06 -6.12
CA ALA A 262 -28.81 3.71 -7.40
C ALA A 262 -30.14 3.21 -7.96
N GLY A 263 -30.83 4.08 -8.70
CA GLY A 263 -32.13 3.76 -9.26
C GLY A 263 -32.60 4.76 -10.31
N ALA A 264 -33.68 4.41 -11.01
CA ALA A 264 -34.32 5.26 -12.01
C ALA A 264 -34.86 6.59 -11.45
N ASP A 265 -35.04 6.65 -10.14
CA ASP A 265 -35.37 7.84 -9.38
C ASP A 265 -34.96 7.66 -7.91
N ARG A 266 -35.22 8.66 -7.05
CA ARG A 266 -34.78 8.61 -5.65
C ARG A 266 -35.50 7.52 -4.85
N TYR A 267 -36.77 7.25 -5.13
CA TYR A 267 -37.53 6.21 -4.45
C TYR A 267 -37.06 4.82 -4.86
N ALA A 268 -36.74 4.63 -6.14
CA ALA A 268 -36.14 3.40 -6.64
C ALA A 268 -34.74 3.18 -6.04
N ALA A 269 -33.88 4.21 -5.99
CA ALA A 269 -32.54 4.11 -5.41
C ALA A 269 -32.54 3.83 -3.89
N ARG A 270 -33.58 4.28 -3.19
CA ARG A 270 -33.80 3.97 -1.77
C ARG A 270 -34.30 2.53 -1.57
N ALA A 271 -35.11 2.04 -2.50
CA ALA A 271 -35.72 0.70 -2.41
C ALA A 271 -34.72 -0.44 -2.66
N THR A 272 -33.48 -0.13 -3.07
CA THR A 272 -32.42 -1.11 -3.32
C THR A 272 -31.62 -1.46 -2.06
N ALA A 273 -32.02 -1.01 -0.86
CA ALA A 273 -31.35 -1.40 0.37
C ALA A 273 -31.19 -2.93 0.40
N TYR A 274 -29.95 -3.39 0.55
CA TYR A 274 -29.64 -4.81 0.56
C TYR A 274 -29.84 -5.33 1.97
N SER A 275 -30.75 -6.27 2.18
CA SER A 275 -30.94 -6.96 3.45
C SER A 275 -30.83 -8.45 3.23
N ALA A 276 -29.88 -9.09 3.89
CA ALA A 276 -29.61 -10.51 3.78
C ALA A 276 -29.30 -11.13 5.15
N MET A 277 -29.45 -12.45 5.22
CA MET A 277 -28.87 -13.25 6.30
C MET A 277 -27.50 -13.72 5.80
N VAL A 278 -26.44 -13.43 6.55
CA VAL A 278 -25.06 -13.78 6.21
C VAL A 278 -24.53 -14.78 7.24
N GLY A 279 -23.54 -15.60 6.86
CA GLY A 279 -22.86 -16.56 7.73
C GLY A 279 -23.19 -18.02 7.43
N TYR A 280 -22.26 -18.90 7.79
CA TYR A 280 -22.34 -20.34 7.52
C TYR A 280 -23.23 -21.13 8.51
N SER A 281 -24.03 -22.08 8.00
CA SER A 281 -24.49 -23.23 8.79
C SER A 281 -24.92 -24.44 7.95
N GLU A 282 -24.23 -25.59 8.08
CA GLU A 282 -24.66 -26.85 7.43
C GLU A 282 -25.99 -27.43 7.95
N THR A 283 -26.47 -26.96 9.11
CA THR A 283 -27.60 -27.59 9.81
C THR A 283 -28.72 -26.63 10.21
N LEU A 284 -28.48 -25.31 10.24
CA LEU A 284 -29.42 -24.32 10.79
C LEU A 284 -29.77 -23.15 9.84
N GLY A 285 -29.03 -22.98 8.74
CA GLY A 285 -29.21 -21.85 7.79
C GLY A 285 -28.56 -20.54 8.26
N ASP A 286 -28.41 -19.60 7.33
CA ASP A 286 -27.84 -18.25 7.51
C ASP A 286 -28.42 -17.52 8.73
N ASN A 287 -27.60 -16.76 9.46
CA ASN A 287 -27.98 -16.39 10.83
C ASN A 287 -27.67 -14.97 11.31
N VAL A 288 -26.84 -14.18 10.61
CA VAL A 288 -26.63 -12.77 10.98
C VAL A 288 -27.38 -11.85 10.01
N PRO A 289 -28.40 -11.10 10.46
CA PRO A 289 -29.09 -10.14 9.60
C PRO A 289 -28.19 -8.91 9.34
N VAL A 290 -27.90 -8.64 8.08
CA VAL A 290 -27.09 -7.49 7.64
C VAL A 290 -27.89 -6.64 6.67
N THR A 291 -27.85 -5.32 6.83
CA THR A 291 -28.50 -4.36 5.95
C THR A 291 -27.53 -3.27 5.47
N MET A 292 -27.36 -3.14 4.16
CA MET A 292 -26.42 -2.22 3.53
C MET A 292 -27.15 -1.23 2.60
N GLN A 293 -26.68 0.00 2.58
CA GLN A 293 -27.16 1.03 1.64
C GLN A 293 -26.04 2.03 1.36
N SER A 294 -25.82 2.33 0.09
CA SER A 294 -24.83 3.34 -0.30
C SER A 294 -25.47 4.67 -0.66
N PHE A 295 -24.73 5.75 -0.41
CA PHE A 295 -25.13 7.14 -0.60
C PHE A 295 -24.00 7.95 -1.24
N SER A 296 -24.35 8.94 -2.05
CA SER A 296 -23.38 9.91 -2.59
C SER A 296 -23.53 11.26 -1.88
N ASN A 297 -22.44 11.71 -1.26
CA ASN A 297 -22.30 13.07 -0.73
C ASN A 297 -21.76 14.04 -1.79
N SER A 298 -21.20 13.51 -2.89
CA SER A 298 -20.81 14.27 -4.08
C SER A 298 -22.02 14.82 -4.82
N ILE A 299 -22.73 15.76 -4.18
CA ILE A 299 -23.89 16.46 -4.70
C ILE A 299 -23.33 17.58 -5.57
N GLY A 300 -23.62 17.57 -6.88
CA GLY A 300 -22.93 18.34 -7.95
C GLY A 300 -22.68 19.85 -7.80
N SER A 301 -22.97 20.50 -6.68
CA SER A 301 -22.56 21.90 -6.41
C SER A 301 -21.05 22.10 -6.43
N SER A 302 -20.24 21.08 -6.10
CA SER A 302 -18.76 21.16 -6.18
C SER A 302 -18.22 21.34 -7.61
N TYR A 303 -19.05 21.17 -8.65
CA TYR A 303 -18.66 21.26 -10.07
C TYR A 303 -19.46 22.32 -10.87
N GLY A 304 -20.20 23.21 -10.21
CA GLY A 304 -20.79 24.40 -10.85
C GLY A 304 -22.13 24.21 -11.59
N VAL A 305 -22.71 23.01 -11.59
CA VAL A 305 -24.04 22.68 -12.11
C VAL A 305 -24.66 21.59 -11.24
N GLY A 306 -25.82 21.85 -10.62
CA GLY A 306 -26.33 21.02 -9.53
C GLY A 306 -26.92 19.67 -9.99
N LEU A 307 -26.67 18.64 -9.18
CA LEU A 307 -27.39 17.34 -9.16
C LEU A 307 -27.09 16.38 -10.33
N GLU A 308 -25.91 16.49 -10.94
CA GLU A 308 -25.53 15.73 -12.14
C GLU A 308 -25.55 14.22 -11.92
N ASN A 309 -25.08 13.74 -10.78
CA ASN A 309 -24.91 12.30 -10.50
C ASN A 309 -25.99 11.68 -9.60
N ILE A 310 -26.80 12.49 -8.91
CA ILE A 310 -27.77 11.97 -7.93
C ILE A 310 -29.17 11.74 -8.52
N ALA A 311 -29.88 10.79 -7.94
CA ALA A 311 -31.29 10.53 -8.20
C ALA A 311 -32.19 11.62 -7.57
N LEU A 312 -33.18 12.09 -8.33
CA LEU A 312 -34.05 13.19 -7.91
C LEU A 312 -35.53 12.82 -8.02
N PHE A 313 -36.22 12.91 -6.88
CA PHE A 313 -37.67 12.68 -6.76
C PHE A 313 -38.13 11.47 -7.59
N ASP A 314 -39.04 11.69 -8.55
CA ASP A 314 -39.58 10.75 -9.52
C ASP A 314 -39.22 11.16 -10.98
N ILE A 315 -38.16 11.96 -11.17
CA ILE A 315 -37.87 12.62 -12.45
C ILE A 315 -36.51 12.27 -13.08
N LYS A 316 -35.57 11.72 -12.32
CA LYS A 316 -34.18 11.51 -12.77
C LYS A 316 -33.52 10.39 -11.98
N GLY A 317 -32.82 9.48 -12.68
CA GLY A 317 -32.03 8.44 -12.05
C GLY A 317 -30.68 8.91 -11.49
N GLY A 318 -29.96 7.97 -10.89
CA GLY A 318 -28.60 8.19 -10.37
C GLY A 318 -28.40 7.63 -8.97
N ALA A 319 -27.38 8.12 -8.29
CA ALA A 319 -27.04 7.71 -6.93
C ALA A 319 -28.03 8.26 -5.89
N LEU A 320 -28.32 7.47 -4.86
CA LEU A 320 -29.07 7.93 -3.69
C LEU A 320 -28.27 9.04 -2.98
N PRO A 321 -28.80 10.26 -2.80
CA PRO A 321 -28.06 11.32 -2.13
C PRO A 321 -27.99 11.09 -0.62
N SER A 322 -26.90 11.51 0.03
CA SER A 322 -26.75 11.49 1.49
C SER A 322 -27.53 12.60 2.21
N TYR A 323 -28.70 13.00 1.68
CA TYR A 323 -29.56 13.94 2.41
C TYR A 323 -29.94 13.36 3.76
N SER A 324 -30.05 14.20 4.79
CA SER A 324 -30.43 13.75 6.14
C SER A 324 -31.69 12.89 6.12
N THR A 325 -32.70 13.24 5.33
CA THR A 325 -33.93 12.43 5.22
C THR A 325 -33.71 11.02 4.65
N GLU A 326 -32.68 10.79 3.85
CA GLU A 326 -32.34 9.46 3.32
C GLU A 326 -31.47 8.68 4.32
N LEU A 327 -30.50 9.34 4.96
CA LEU A 327 -29.68 8.76 6.02
C LEU A 327 -30.55 8.31 7.21
N ASP A 328 -31.43 9.20 7.69
CA ASP A 328 -32.41 8.93 8.74
C ASP A 328 -33.32 7.76 8.34
N HIS A 329 -33.80 7.76 7.09
CA HIS A 329 -34.70 6.73 6.61
C HIS A 329 -34.02 5.36 6.64
N PHE A 330 -32.77 5.26 6.16
CA PHE A 330 -32.04 4.00 6.19
C PHE A 330 -31.86 3.49 7.62
N ALA A 331 -31.26 4.29 8.50
CA ALA A 331 -30.96 3.86 9.86
C ALA A 331 -32.24 3.50 10.65
N GLN A 332 -33.31 4.28 10.50
CA GLN A 332 -34.58 4.03 11.21
C GLN A 332 -35.42 2.88 10.62
N ASN A 333 -35.16 2.46 9.38
CA ASN A 333 -35.93 1.39 8.71
C ASN A 333 -35.09 0.13 8.45
N ALA A 334 -33.81 0.10 8.87
CA ALA A 334 -33.07 -1.14 8.96
C ALA A 334 -33.87 -2.14 9.82
N PRO A 335 -34.02 -3.40 9.38
CA PRO A 335 -34.71 -4.42 10.16
C PRO A 335 -34.19 -4.47 11.60
N ALA A 336 -35.10 -4.54 12.57
CA ALA A 336 -34.71 -4.60 13.97
C ALA A 336 -33.77 -5.79 14.22
N GLY A 337 -32.63 -5.51 14.84
CA GLY A 337 -31.59 -6.51 15.12
C GLY A 337 -30.63 -6.77 13.95
N SER A 338 -30.74 -6.08 12.81
CA SER A 338 -29.73 -6.19 11.74
C SER A 338 -28.56 -5.24 11.94
N LEU A 339 -27.37 -5.64 11.52
CA LEU A 339 -26.22 -4.75 11.34
C LEU A 339 -26.52 -3.74 10.22
N ALA A 340 -26.69 -2.46 10.57
CA ALA A 340 -26.94 -1.38 9.62
C ALA A 340 -25.62 -0.73 9.16
N VAL A 341 -25.24 -0.98 7.91
CA VAL A 341 -23.98 -0.52 7.30
C VAL A 341 -24.26 0.50 6.19
N PRO A 342 -24.23 1.82 6.48
CA PRO A 342 -24.23 2.84 5.45
C PRO A 342 -22.86 2.94 4.78
N ILE A 343 -22.87 3.04 3.45
CA ILE A 343 -21.67 3.21 2.63
C ILE A 343 -21.71 4.60 1.99
N ILE A 344 -20.89 5.54 2.46
CA ILE A 344 -20.95 6.94 2.01
C ILE A 344 -19.79 7.25 1.07
N HIS A 345 -20.13 7.55 -0.17
CA HIS A 345 -19.20 7.96 -1.20
C HIS A 345 -19.11 9.50 -1.24
N GLY A 346 -18.04 10.06 -0.67
CA GLY A 346 -17.85 11.51 -0.57
C GLY A 346 -16.54 11.96 0.06
N GLY A 347 -16.30 13.26 0.03
CA GLY A 347 -15.07 13.85 0.55
C GLY A 347 -14.35 14.68 -0.51
N THR A 348 -13.04 14.87 -0.31
CA THR A 348 -12.17 15.54 -1.29
C THR A 348 -11.15 14.55 -1.80
N GLU A 349 -11.06 14.38 -3.12
CA GLU A 349 -10.07 13.49 -3.75
C GLU A 349 -8.65 13.77 -3.23
N TYR A 350 -7.93 12.70 -2.91
CA TYR A 350 -6.53 12.71 -2.46
C TYR A 350 -6.28 13.47 -1.16
N ALA A 351 -7.31 13.70 -0.34
CA ALA A 351 -7.18 14.25 0.99
C ALA A 351 -7.19 13.12 2.02
N TYR A 352 -6.21 13.11 2.93
CA TYR A 352 -6.05 12.11 3.98
C TYR A 352 -6.94 12.33 5.21
N ALA A 353 -7.81 13.34 5.18
CA ALA A 353 -8.79 13.63 6.23
C ALA A 353 -10.18 13.81 5.60
N GLN A 354 -11.24 13.45 6.32
CA GLN A 354 -12.59 13.65 5.80
C GLN A 354 -12.92 15.14 5.67
N SER A 355 -13.70 15.46 4.65
CA SER A 355 -14.34 16.77 4.59
C SER A 355 -15.34 16.92 5.73
N SER A 356 -15.58 18.14 6.19
CA SER A 356 -16.57 18.41 7.24
C SER A 356 -17.98 17.93 6.85
N GLY A 357 -18.34 18.01 5.56
CA GLY A 357 -19.63 17.53 5.08
C GLY A 357 -19.77 16.00 5.18
N THR A 358 -18.76 15.26 4.75
CA THR A 358 -18.75 13.79 4.84
C THR A 358 -18.77 13.33 6.30
N ARG A 359 -18.00 14.00 7.17
CA ARG A 359 -17.98 13.67 8.60
C ARG A 359 -19.35 13.91 9.24
N THR A 360 -20.03 15.00 8.92
CA THR A 360 -21.41 15.24 9.39
C THR A 360 -22.40 14.17 8.93
N ASP A 361 -22.25 13.62 7.72
CA ASP A 361 -23.10 12.52 7.26
C ASP A 361 -22.84 11.23 8.06
N PHE A 362 -21.57 10.93 8.38
CA PHE A 362 -21.19 9.82 9.26
C PHE A 362 -21.80 9.99 10.67
N GLU A 363 -21.59 11.15 11.29
CA GLU A 363 -22.15 11.48 12.60
C GLU A 363 -23.68 11.33 12.61
N ARG A 364 -24.35 11.85 11.57
CA ARG A 364 -25.81 11.82 11.46
C ARG A 364 -26.33 10.39 11.38
N VAL A 365 -25.77 9.55 10.51
CA VAL A 365 -26.29 8.20 10.29
C VAL A 365 -26.04 7.30 11.50
N ILE A 366 -24.93 7.49 12.21
CA ILE A 366 -24.65 6.80 13.50
C ILE A 366 -25.65 7.23 14.57
N GLN A 367 -25.91 8.54 14.70
CA GLN A 367 -26.91 9.06 15.64
C GLN A 367 -28.33 8.54 15.42
N GLU A 368 -28.64 8.09 14.19
CA GLU A 368 -29.94 7.51 13.82
C GLU A 368 -29.95 5.97 13.87
N GLY A 369 -28.83 5.33 14.22
CA GLY A 369 -28.76 3.90 14.54
C GLY A 369 -27.93 3.02 13.59
N ALA A 370 -26.96 3.57 12.84
CA ALA A 370 -25.99 2.76 12.11
C ALA A 370 -24.93 2.13 13.03
N ASP A 371 -24.51 0.90 12.71
CA ASP A 371 -23.63 0.07 13.56
C ASP A 371 -22.17 0.04 13.07
N LEU A 372 -21.94 0.31 11.79
CA LEU A 372 -20.62 0.37 11.15
C LEU A 372 -20.69 1.29 9.94
N VAL A 373 -19.77 2.22 9.78
CA VAL A 373 -19.76 3.14 8.63
C VAL A 373 -18.56 2.86 7.72
N ILE A 374 -18.83 2.70 6.42
CA ILE A 374 -17.81 2.54 5.38
C ILE A 374 -17.84 3.74 4.44
N GLY A 375 -16.67 4.29 4.12
CA GLY A 375 -16.49 5.45 3.25
C GLY A 375 -15.68 5.14 1.98
N HIS A 376 -15.92 5.92 0.95
CA HIS A 376 -15.31 5.85 -0.39
C HIS A 376 -15.17 7.26 -0.99
N HIS A 377 -14.50 7.39 -2.16
CA HIS A 377 -14.31 8.61 -2.98
C HIS A 377 -12.93 9.28 -2.91
N PRO A 378 -12.28 9.45 -1.74
CA PRO A 378 -10.99 10.13 -1.71
C PRO A 378 -9.89 9.44 -2.52
N HIS A 379 -10.09 8.17 -2.93
CA HIS A 379 -9.12 7.31 -3.63
C HIS A 379 -7.81 7.08 -2.88
N VAL A 380 -7.73 7.51 -1.61
CA VAL A 380 -6.63 7.28 -0.69
C VAL A 380 -7.19 6.72 0.60
N VAL A 381 -6.39 5.95 1.33
CA VAL A 381 -6.77 5.42 2.63
C VAL A 381 -7.02 6.54 3.64
N HIS A 382 -8.04 6.38 4.47
CA HIS A 382 -8.18 7.12 5.74
C HIS A 382 -7.85 6.22 6.91
N GLY A 383 -7.64 6.83 8.07
CA GLY A 383 -7.60 6.12 9.34
C GLY A 383 -8.98 5.55 9.70
N VAL A 384 -8.99 4.71 10.74
CA VAL A 384 -10.21 4.19 11.34
C VAL A 384 -10.56 5.05 12.56
N GLY A 385 -11.71 5.70 12.47
CA GLY A 385 -12.30 6.46 13.58
C GLY A 385 -13.20 5.59 14.45
N THR A 386 -13.52 6.10 15.63
CA THR A 386 -14.60 5.59 16.47
C THR A 386 -15.58 6.71 16.77
N TYR A 387 -16.85 6.39 16.93
CA TYR A 387 -17.87 7.35 17.36
C TYR A 387 -18.57 6.84 18.61
N ALA A 388 -18.43 7.56 19.72
CA ALA A 388 -19.03 7.18 20.99
C ALA A 388 -20.56 7.24 20.92
N THR A 389 -21.21 6.14 21.29
CA THR A 389 -22.67 6.06 21.46
C THR A 389 -23.02 5.78 22.92
N THR A 390 -24.30 5.55 23.23
CA THR A 390 -24.72 5.16 24.59
C THR A 390 -24.32 3.73 24.97
N ASP A 391 -24.13 2.87 23.98
CA ASP A 391 -23.80 1.46 24.17
C ASP A 391 -22.30 1.27 23.91
N ASP A 392 -21.92 0.99 22.67
CA ASP A 392 -20.55 0.73 22.23
C ASP A 392 -20.11 1.75 21.17
N PRO A 393 -18.80 2.03 21.03
CA PRO A 393 -18.31 2.87 19.96
C PRO A 393 -18.60 2.23 18.59
N VAL A 394 -19.08 3.04 17.64
CA VAL A 394 -19.25 2.62 16.25
C VAL A 394 -17.96 2.90 15.48
N PHE A 395 -17.45 1.90 14.76
CA PHE A 395 -16.30 2.07 13.89
C PHE A 395 -16.67 2.86 12.63
N VAL A 396 -15.75 3.75 12.22
CA VAL A 396 -15.87 4.52 10.98
C VAL A 396 -14.62 4.35 10.13
N VAL A 397 -14.77 3.67 9.00
CA VAL A 397 -13.72 3.52 7.99
C VAL A 397 -13.93 4.61 6.94
N GLY A 398 -13.25 5.75 7.08
CA GLY A 398 -13.57 6.96 6.30
C GLY A 398 -13.31 6.85 4.78
N SER A 399 -12.37 5.98 4.38
CA SER A 399 -12.04 5.67 3.00
C SER A 399 -11.14 4.43 2.95
N LEU A 400 -11.53 3.43 2.15
CA LEU A 400 -10.73 2.23 1.89
C LEU A 400 -9.61 2.47 0.85
N GLY A 401 -9.71 3.55 0.05
CA GLY A 401 -8.89 3.76 -1.13
C GLY A 401 -9.40 2.96 -2.34
N ASN A 402 -8.52 2.69 -3.31
CA ASN A 402 -8.85 1.99 -4.55
C ASN A 402 -8.60 0.48 -4.46
N LEU A 403 -9.55 -0.33 -4.91
CA LEU A 403 -9.34 -1.78 -5.08
C LEU A 403 -8.87 -2.12 -6.50
N VAL A 404 -9.52 -1.56 -7.53
CA VAL A 404 -9.13 -1.69 -8.93
C VAL A 404 -9.46 -0.37 -9.62
N PHE A 405 -8.46 0.49 -9.85
CA PHE A 405 -8.71 1.85 -10.34
C PHE A 405 -7.54 2.42 -11.14
N ASP A 406 -7.83 3.13 -12.21
CA ASP A 406 -6.85 3.50 -13.24
C ASP A 406 -6.13 4.86 -12.99
N GLN A 407 -5.95 5.23 -11.72
CA GLN A 407 -5.32 6.50 -11.31
C GLN A 407 -3.79 6.40 -11.28
N ASP A 408 -3.11 7.37 -11.91
CA ASP A 408 -1.65 7.52 -11.87
C ASP A 408 -1.20 8.56 -10.82
N VAL A 409 -1.92 8.63 -9.69
CA VAL A 409 -1.57 9.47 -8.54
C VAL A 409 -0.85 8.59 -7.53
N TYR A 410 0.31 9.01 -7.04
CA TYR A 410 1.17 8.12 -6.23
C TYR A 410 0.48 7.71 -4.92
N GLU A 411 -0.25 8.64 -4.31
CA GLU A 411 -0.96 8.44 -3.06
C GLU A 411 -2.09 7.40 -3.15
N THR A 412 -2.64 7.18 -4.35
CA THR A 412 -3.80 6.32 -4.59
C THR A 412 -3.43 4.85 -4.76
N PHE A 413 -2.13 4.54 -4.72
CA PHE A 413 -1.64 3.17 -4.80
C PHE A 413 -1.71 2.46 -3.45
N ARG A 414 -1.74 3.19 -2.33
CA ARG A 414 -1.90 2.60 -1.00
C ARG A 414 -3.40 2.43 -0.74
N SER A 415 -3.83 1.22 -0.43
CA SER A 415 -5.23 0.90 -0.11
C SER A 415 -5.30 -0.23 0.93
N TYR A 416 -6.48 -0.52 1.44
CA TYR A 416 -6.74 -1.73 2.22
C TYR A 416 -8.18 -2.21 1.98
N MET A 417 -8.41 -3.50 2.22
CA MET A 417 -9.76 -4.03 2.41
C MET A 417 -10.04 -4.13 3.92
N ALA A 418 -11.29 -3.96 4.34
CA ALA A 418 -11.69 -4.16 5.73
C ALA A 418 -12.37 -5.52 5.89
N VAL A 419 -11.86 -6.35 6.80
CA VAL A 419 -12.46 -7.63 7.20
C VAL A 419 -13.09 -7.42 8.59
N VAL A 420 -14.38 -7.71 8.70
CA VAL A 420 -15.19 -7.42 9.88
C VAL A 420 -15.90 -8.69 10.33
N ASP A 421 -15.50 -9.20 11.49
CA ASP A 421 -16.20 -10.29 12.17
C ASP A 421 -17.33 -9.69 13.01
N VAL A 422 -18.55 -10.17 12.78
CA VAL A 422 -19.76 -9.69 13.46
C VAL A 422 -20.50 -10.82 14.14
N VAL A 423 -21.12 -10.50 15.28
CA VAL A 423 -21.84 -11.47 16.11
C VAL A 423 -23.23 -10.96 16.48
N ASP A 424 -24.24 -11.80 16.30
CA ASP A 424 -25.62 -11.57 16.74
C ASP A 424 -25.76 -11.95 18.23
N THR A 425 -25.92 -10.96 19.09
CA THR A 425 -26.11 -11.15 20.54
C THR A 425 -27.55 -11.51 20.91
N GLY A 426 -28.43 -11.66 19.91
CA GLY A 426 -29.88 -11.83 20.03
C GLY A 426 -30.63 -10.52 20.32
N SER A 427 -29.90 -9.44 20.62
CA SER A 427 -30.47 -8.10 20.86
C SER A 427 -30.04 -7.08 19.81
N LYS A 428 -28.82 -7.20 19.30
CA LYS A 428 -28.24 -6.46 18.18
C LYS A 428 -27.11 -7.30 17.56
N VAL A 429 -26.68 -6.92 16.37
CA VAL A 429 -25.44 -7.44 15.78
C VAL A 429 -24.32 -6.46 16.10
N GLU A 430 -23.21 -6.96 16.61
CA GLU A 430 -22.05 -6.18 17.05
C GLU A 430 -20.85 -6.47 16.17
N VAL A 431 -19.99 -5.46 15.98
CA VAL A 431 -18.64 -5.67 15.44
C VAL A 431 -17.77 -6.20 16.56
N GLU A 432 -17.37 -7.46 16.46
CA GLU A 432 -16.54 -8.12 17.46
C GLU A 432 -15.05 -7.91 17.17
N ARG A 433 -14.68 -7.96 15.89
CA ARG A 433 -13.29 -7.78 15.45
C ARG A 433 -13.25 -7.11 14.08
N MET A 434 -12.25 -6.24 13.90
CA MET A 434 -11.94 -5.63 12.62
C MET A 434 -10.45 -5.78 12.33
N GLN A 435 -10.14 -6.21 11.12
CA GLN A 435 -8.80 -6.22 10.57
C GLN A 435 -8.79 -5.54 9.21
N LEU A 436 -7.66 -4.96 8.84
CA LEU A 436 -7.43 -4.43 7.50
C LEU A 436 -6.43 -5.30 6.76
N VAL A 437 -6.70 -5.51 5.48
CA VAL A 437 -5.85 -6.26 4.56
C VAL A 437 -5.09 -5.24 3.71
N PRO A 438 -3.82 -4.97 4.02
CA PRO A 438 -3.04 -3.94 3.34
C PRO A 438 -2.76 -4.34 1.90
N ILE A 439 -3.07 -3.45 0.96
CA ILE A 439 -2.83 -3.66 -0.47
C ILE A 439 -2.09 -2.47 -1.11
N ARG A 440 -1.34 -2.80 -2.16
CA ARG A 440 -0.79 -1.84 -3.10
C ARG A 440 -1.38 -2.07 -4.47
N LEU A 441 -1.80 -1.02 -5.16
CA LEU A 441 -2.13 -1.15 -6.57
C LEU A 441 -0.86 -1.17 -7.41
N ASP A 442 -0.55 -2.33 -7.97
CA ASP A 442 0.38 -2.43 -9.09
C ASP A 442 -0.32 -2.65 -10.43
N ALA A 443 0.10 -1.84 -11.41
CA ALA A 443 -0.62 -1.66 -12.66
C ALA A 443 -2.15 -1.51 -12.50
N TYR A 444 -2.68 -0.82 -11.48
CA TYR A 444 -4.14 -0.70 -11.22
C TYR A 444 -4.83 -1.95 -10.64
N ALA A 445 -4.09 -3.04 -10.41
CA ALA A 445 -4.57 -4.26 -9.77
C ALA A 445 -3.98 -4.41 -8.35
N PRO A 446 -4.74 -4.91 -7.37
CA PRO A 446 -4.31 -5.00 -5.99
C PRO A 446 -3.31 -6.14 -5.78
N ARG A 447 -2.28 -5.86 -4.98
CA ARG A 447 -1.30 -6.81 -4.44
C ARG A 447 -1.30 -6.72 -2.93
N LEU A 448 -1.22 -7.86 -2.25
CA LEU A 448 -1.13 -7.91 -0.79
C LEU A 448 0.29 -7.53 -0.36
N LEU A 449 0.41 -6.69 0.67
CA LEU A 449 1.71 -6.26 1.20
C LEU A 449 2.17 -7.20 2.32
N ALA A 450 3.47 -7.49 2.37
CA ALA A 450 4.15 -8.20 3.45
C ALA A 450 5.35 -7.38 3.99
N GLY A 451 5.98 -7.88 5.04
CA GLY A 451 7.24 -7.35 5.59
C GLY A 451 7.22 -5.85 5.86
N THR A 452 8.30 -5.17 5.49
CA THR A 452 8.51 -3.75 5.76
C THR A 452 7.45 -2.86 5.11
N GLN A 453 6.91 -3.25 3.95
CA GLN A 453 5.89 -2.48 3.25
C GLN A 453 4.51 -2.58 3.92
N LEU A 454 4.16 -3.77 4.44
CA LEU A 454 3.01 -3.93 5.32
C LEU A 454 3.19 -3.05 6.57
N ALA A 455 4.35 -3.11 7.22
CA ALA A 455 4.64 -2.34 8.42
C ALA A 455 4.52 -0.82 8.18
N ARG A 456 5.08 -0.31 7.07
CA ARG A 456 4.99 1.11 6.69
C ARG A 456 3.56 1.55 6.40
N LEU A 457 2.76 0.73 5.68
CA LEU A 457 1.34 1.05 5.49
C LEU A 457 0.57 0.98 6.80
N GLY A 458 0.89 0.01 7.67
CA GLY A 458 0.32 -0.12 9.01
C GLY A 458 0.54 1.12 9.87
N ARG A 459 1.80 1.59 9.98
CA ARG A 459 2.13 2.84 10.67
C ARG A 459 1.45 4.04 10.03
N HIS A 460 1.37 4.10 8.71
CA HIS A 460 0.67 5.17 8.01
C HIS A 460 -0.82 5.21 8.37
N VAL A 461 -1.53 4.08 8.32
CA VAL A 461 -2.94 4.00 8.71
C VAL A 461 -3.12 4.27 10.20
N GLY A 462 -2.27 3.72 11.07
CA GLY A 462 -2.26 4.01 12.50
C GLY A 462 -2.09 5.49 12.80
N HIS A 463 -1.17 6.16 12.11
CA HIS A 463 -1.01 7.61 12.20
C HIS A 463 -2.27 8.35 11.77
N LEU A 464 -2.86 7.98 10.62
CA LEU A 464 -4.10 8.61 10.15
C LEU A 464 -5.23 8.43 11.17
N SER A 465 -5.38 7.23 11.75
CA SER A 465 -6.36 6.96 12.80
C SER A 465 -6.15 7.87 14.01
N THR A 466 -4.92 8.01 14.49
CA THR A 466 -4.58 8.93 15.58
C THR A 466 -4.92 10.40 15.25
N MET A 467 -4.78 10.81 13.99
CA MET A 467 -5.11 12.16 13.54
C MET A 467 -6.62 12.40 13.37
N GLU A 468 -7.43 11.35 13.17
CA GLU A 468 -8.89 11.46 13.01
C GLU A 468 -9.56 12.21 14.16
N ALA A 469 -9.24 11.84 15.40
CA ALA A 469 -9.76 12.46 16.60
C ALA A 469 -9.35 13.93 16.74
N GLN A 470 -8.13 14.29 16.34
CA GLN A 470 -7.61 15.65 16.46
C GLN A 470 -8.30 16.63 15.50
N GLY A 471 -8.77 16.13 14.35
CA GLY A 471 -9.47 16.92 13.35
C GLY A 471 -10.96 17.12 13.63
N ALA A 472 -11.54 16.44 14.62
CA ALA A 472 -12.99 16.42 14.84
C ALA A 472 -13.49 17.55 15.74
N THR A 473 -14.68 18.08 15.44
CA THR A 473 -15.34 19.10 16.26
C THR A 473 -16.38 18.53 17.21
N ASP A 474 -16.94 17.36 16.90
CA ASP A 474 -17.86 16.65 17.79
C ASP A 474 -17.05 15.90 18.87
N PRO A 475 -17.33 16.11 20.17
CA PRO A 475 -16.59 15.46 21.24
C PRO A 475 -16.81 13.95 21.35
N ASN A 476 -17.80 13.37 20.65
CA ASN A 476 -18.01 11.93 20.59
C ASN A 476 -17.10 11.24 19.59
N TRP A 477 -16.42 12.00 18.73
CA TRP A 477 -15.47 11.44 17.77
C TRP A 477 -14.17 11.04 18.48
N GLY A 478 -13.77 9.79 18.29
CA GLY A 478 -12.53 9.20 18.76
C GLY A 478 -11.73 8.58 17.61
N SER A 479 -10.72 7.80 17.97
CA SER A 479 -9.82 7.12 17.04
C SER A 479 -9.65 5.68 17.48
N ALA A 480 -9.72 4.75 16.54
CA ALA A 480 -9.26 3.38 16.78
C ALA A 480 -7.73 3.35 16.82
N THR A 481 -7.17 2.39 17.56
CA THR A 481 -5.74 2.10 17.52
C THR A 481 -5.51 1.03 16.46
N VAL A 482 -4.65 1.34 15.48
CA VAL A 482 -4.38 0.46 14.33
C VAL A 482 -2.88 0.16 14.25
N PHE A 483 -2.52 -1.11 14.17
CA PHE A 483 -1.14 -1.57 14.11
C PHE A 483 -1.00 -2.86 13.29
N ALA A 484 0.19 -3.10 12.75
CA ALA A 484 0.49 -4.31 11.99
C ALA A 484 0.64 -5.53 12.91
N GLU A 485 0.06 -6.67 12.57
CA GLU A 485 0.28 -7.91 13.31
C GLU A 485 -0.02 -9.09 12.38
N ASN A 486 0.88 -10.08 12.33
CA ASN A 486 0.62 -11.36 11.69
C ASN A 486 0.09 -11.25 10.23
N GLY A 487 0.67 -10.36 9.42
CA GLY A 487 0.25 -10.17 8.01
C GLY A 487 -1.05 -9.38 7.81
N ARG A 488 -1.61 -8.78 8.87
CA ARG A 488 -2.79 -7.90 8.84
C ARG A 488 -2.50 -6.57 9.53
N LEU A 489 -3.42 -5.62 9.42
CA LEU A 489 -3.52 -4.51 10.37
C LEU A 489 -4.65 -4.80 11.34
N VAL A 490 -4.36 -4.90 12.63
CA VAL A 490 -5.35 -5.07 13.69
C VAL A 490 -5.95 -3.71 14.03
N VAL A 491 -7.27 -3.67 14.23
CA VAL A 491 -8.01 -2.49 14.65
C VAL A 491 -8.65 -2.77 16.00
N VAL A 492 -8.24 -2.03 17.04
CA VAL A 492 -8.86 -2.09 18.36
C VAL A 492 -9.54 -0.75 18.69
N PRO A 493 -10.62 -0.73 19.51
CA PRO A 493 -11.37 0.50 19.77
C PRO A 493 -10.52 1.63 20.35
N THR A 494 -9.60 1.32 21.26
CA THR A 494 -8.69 2.27 21.90
C THR A 494 -7.33 1.64 22.23
N GLU A 495 -6.32 2.45 22.55
CA GLU A 495 -5.00 1.94 22.98
C GLU A 495 -5.08 1.05 24.23
N ALA A 496 -6.09 1.24 25.09
CA ALA A 496 -6.29 0.41 26.28
C ALA A 496 -6.67 -1.06 25.96
N ASP A 497 -7.10 -1.31 24.72
CA ASP A 497 -7.48 -2.63 24.20
C ASP A 497 -6.32 -3.33 23.48
N ALA A 498 -5.12 -2.74 23.50
CA ALA A 498 -3.87 -3.35 23.03
C ALA A 498 -2.90 -3.57 24.20
N THR A 499 -1.96 -4.48 24.01
CA THR A 499 -0.75 -4.56 24.85
C THR A 499 0.31 -3.63 24.27
N THR A 500 0.88 -2.76 25.10
CA THR A 500 1.93 -1.82 24.67
C THR A 500 3.23 -2.06 25.41
N THR A 501 4.35 -2.05 24.68
CA THR A 501 5.69 -2.10 25.27
C THR A 501 6.48 -0.85 24.88
N ASP A 502 7.10 -0.20 25.87
CA ASP A 502 7.93 0.99 25.65
C ASP A 502 9.42 0.61 25.77
N GLU A 503 10.19 0.91 24.73
CA GLU A 503 11.65 0.79 24.70
C GLU A 503 12.31 2.16 24.58
N LEU A 504 13.50 2.30 25.17
CA LEU A 504 14.22 3.57 25.23
C LEU A 504 15.46 3.52 24.35
N ASP A 505 15.50 4.35 23.31
CA ASP A 505 16.69 4.63 22.51
C ASP A 505 17.35 5.92 23.01
N GLN A 506 18.57 5.83 23.52
CA GLN A 506 19.36 6.97 23.98
C GLN A 506 20.60 7.17 23.11
N ARG A 507 20.71 8.35 22.51
CA ARG A 507 21.80 8.70 21.59
C ARG A 507 22.50 9.97 22.03
N LEU A 508 23.83 9.89 22.14
CA LEU A 508 24.67 11.08 22.23
C LEU A 508 24.99 11.58 20.81
N VAL A 509 24.25 12.58 20.35
CA VAL A 509 24.31 13.08 18.97
C VAL A 509 25.23 14.30 18.88
N PRO A 510 26.28 14.30 18.05
CA PRO A 510 27.09 15.49 17.80
C PRO A 510 26.29 16.61 17.13
N LEU A 511 26.52 17.86 17.52
CA LEU A 511 25.89 19.03 16.90
C LEU A 511 26.84 19.71 15.92
N SER A 512 26.38 19.88 14.68
CA SER A 512 27.08 20.68 13.66
C SER A 512 26.31 21.98 13.43
N GLY A 513 26.92 23.12 13.77
CA GLY A 513 26.25 24.42 13.67
C GLY A 513 25.06 24.60 14.63
N GLY A 514 24.94 23.75 15.66
CA GLY A 514 23.81 23.74 16.60
C GLY A 514 22.69 22.77 16.24
N SER A 515 22.82 21.99 15.16
CA SER A 515 21.81 21.03 14.71
C SER A 515 22.33 19.60 14.75
N THR A 516 21.45 18.64 15.01
CA THR A 516 21.73 17.20 14.86
C THR A 516 21.84 16.78 13.39
N GLY A 517 21.30 17.57 12.46
CA GLY A 517 20.94 17.06 11.15
C GLY A 517 19.77 16.07 11.23
N THR A 518 19.48 15.40 10.12
CA THR A 518 18.45 14.35 10.09
C THR A 518 18.96 13.12 10.83
N LEU A 519 18.17 12.64 11.79
CA LEU A 519 18.37 11.36 12.45
C LEU A 519 17.20 10.47 12.02
N ASP A 520 17.50 9.30 11.49
CA ASP A 520 16.56 8.20 11.39
C ASP A 520 16.57 7.39 12.68
N PHE A 521 15.48 6.69 12.94
CA PHE A 521 15.49 5.61 13.90
C PHE A 521 15.00 4.34 13.23
N ALA A 522 15.74 3.26 13.45
CA ALA A 522 15.29 1.95 13.03
C ALA A 522 14.08 1.59 13.90
N PRO A 523 12.94 1.21 13.30
CA PRO A 523 11.81 0.72 14.08
C PRO A 523 12.23 -0.56 14.82
N ASN A 524 11.84 -0.72 16.08
CA ASN A 524 12.16 -1.93 16.84
C ASN A 524 11.37 -3.16 16.35
N THR A 525 10.14 -2.93 15.86
CA THR A 525 9.23 -3.94 15.30
C THR A 525 8.34 -3.30 14.23
N ASP A 526 7.50 -4.11 13.57
CA ASP A 526 6.53 -3.62 12.58
C ASP A 526 5.53 -2.60 13.15
N THR A 527 5.29 -2.62 14.46
CA THR A 527 4.32 -1.78 15.17
C THR A 527 4.94 -0.57 15.88
N ASP A 528 6.22 -0.32 15.66
CA ASP A 528 6.95 0.77 16.32
C ASP A 528 6.32 2.15 16.06
N ALA A 529 6.18 2.94 17.11
CA ALA A 529 5.79 4.34 17.04
C ALA A 529 6.62 5.18 18.01
N LEU A 530 6.99 6.40 17.60
CA LEU A 530 7.72 7.33 18.46
C LEU A 530 6.75 7.93 19.50
N ALA A 531 6.84 7.47 20.74
CA ALA A 531 5.93 7.82 21.83
C ALA A 531 6.37 9.03 22.66
N SER A 532 7.68 9.29 22.78
CA SER A 532 8.15 10.52 23.45
C SER A 532 9.55 10.94 23.02
N LEU A 533 9.82 12.24 23.15
CA LEU A 533 11.14 12.85 22.93
C LEU A 533 11.61 13.59 24.17
N ARG A 534 12.87 13.38 24.54
CA ARG A 534 13.54 13.98 25.71
C ARG A 534 14.96 14.38 25.39
N SER A 535 15.45 15.43 26.05
CA SER A 535 16.85 15.84 25.91
C SER A 535 17.48 16.31 27.23
N ASP A 536 18.80 16.22 27.36
CA ASP A 536 19.53 16.71 28.54
C ASP A 536 19.52 18.25 28.67
N VAL A 537 19.46 18.95 27.54
CA VAL A 537 19.37 20.41 27.44
C VAL A 537 18.16 20.82 26.60
N PRO A 538 17.61 22.05 26.78
CA PRO A 538 16.53 22.54 25.95
C PRO A 538 16.87 22.45 24.46
N ALA A 539 16.02 21.79 23.70
CA ALA A 539 16.15 21.60 22.26
C ALA A 539 14.81 21.83 21.56
N SER A 540 14.90 22.15 20.28
CA SER A 540 13.79 22.42 19.38
C SER A 540 13.81 21.38 18.27
N CYS A 541 12.89 20.43 18.31
CA CYS A 541 12.88 19.28 17.42
C CYS A 541 11.75 19.34 16.39
N GLU A 542 11.99 18.72 15.24
CA GLU A 542 11.01 18.46 14.19
C GLU A 542 10.98 16.94 13.95
N VAL A 543 9.79 16.40 13.69
CA VAL A 543 9.58 15.00 13.31
C VAL A 543 9.17 14.93 11.85
N GLY A 544 9.63 13.89 11.16
CA GLY A 544 9.50 13.76 9.71
C GLY A 544 9.04 12.36 9.31
N ARG A 545 8.39 12.28 8.15
CA ARG A 545 7.83 11.05 7.58
C ARG A 545 8.36 10.84 6.17
N ASP A 546 8.68 9.61 5.81
CA ASP A 546 8.98 9.31 4.41
C ASP A 546 7.70 9.28 3.56
N LEU A 547 7.68 10.07 2.50
CA LEU A 547 6.59 10.06 1.53
C LEU A 547 6.81 9.01 0.42
N LEU A 548 8.04 8.55 0.19
CA LEU A 548 8.39 7.74 -0.97
C LEU A 548 8.12 6.24 -0.77
N VAL A 549 8.31 5.64 0.41
CA VAL A 549 7.93 4.27 0.84
C VAL A 549 8.40 3.11 -0.07
N ILE A 550 8.92 3.37 -1.27
CA ILE A 550 9.45 2.41 -2.25
C ILE A 550 10.89 2.78 -2.63
N GLY A 551 11.55 3.55 -1.77
CA GLY A 551 12.89 4.07 -2.01
C GLY A 551 14.02 3.19 -1.46
N ASP A 552 13.66 2.19 -0.66
CA ASP A 552 14.50 1.06 -0.23
C ASP A 552 14.54 -0.07 -1.28
N PHE A 553 13.75 0.01 -2.35
CA PHE A 553 13.74 -0.96 -3.45
C PHE A 553 13.47 -2.42 -3.04
N GLU A 554 12.88 -2.63 -1.87
CA GLU A 554 12.44 -3.93 -1.40
C GLU A 554 11.16 -4.38 -2.11
N ASP A 555 11.11 -5.67 -2.40
CA ASP A 555 9.96 -6.35 -3.00
C ASP A 555 9.03 -6.86 -1.90
N GLY A 556 8.08 -5.99 -1.52
CA GLY A 556 7.22 -6.19 -0.36
C GLY A 556 5.77 -6.50 -0.67
N ASP A 557 5.40 -6.76 -1.93
CA ASP A 557 4.12 -7.37 -2.28
C ASP A 557 4.24 -8.84 -2.66
N VAL A 558 3.08 -9.50 -2.67
CA VAL A 558 2.94 -10.88 -3.13
C VAL A 558 2.30 -10.87 -4.50
N ASP A 559 3.09 -11.16 -5.53
CA ASP A 559 2.61 -11.25 -6.90
C ASP A 559 3.43 -12.18 -7.81
N ASP A 560 3.35 -11.98 -9.13
CA ASP A 560 3.98 -12.81 -10.15
C ASP A 560 5.36 -12.32 -10.62
N GLU A 561 5.83 -11.17 -10.13
CA GLU A 561 7.12 -10.59 -10.45
C GLU A 561 8.10 -10.72 -9.26
N TYR A 562 9.40 -10.63 -9.54
CA TYR A 562 10.44 -10.71 -8.51
C TYR A 562 11.43 -9.57 -8.66
N LEU A 563 11.82 -8.98 -7.52
CA LEU A 563 12.72 -7.82 -7.46
C LEU A 563 12.25 -6.73 -8.41
N GLU A 564 10.94 -6.52 -8.42
CA GLU A 564 10.38 -5.45 -9.21
C GLU A 564 10.68 -4.11 -8.57
N SER A 565 10.89 -3.09 -9.40
CA SER A 565 11.16 -1.75 -8.92
C SER A 565 9.88 -0.98 -8.57
N GLY A 566 8.73 -1.65 -8.55
CA GLY A 566 7.40 -1.03 -8.49
C GLY A 566 7.26 0.18 -9.42
N LYS A 567 7.01 1.38 -8.84
CA LYS A 567 6.71 2.63 -9.59
C LYS A 567 7.91 3.33 -10.24
N TRP A 568 9.10 2.76 -10.16
CA TRP A 568 10.28 3.26 -10.85
C TRP A 568 10.29 2.83 -12.32
N VAL A 569 10.74 3.71 -13.21
CA VAL A 569 10.80 3.37 -14.64
C VAL A 569 12.08 2.59 -14.94
N THR A 570 11.97 1.29 -15.21
CA THR A 570 13.10 0.37 -15.46
C THR A 570 13.44 0.11 -16.93
N SER A 571 14.54 -0.60 -17.17
CA SER A 571 14.99 -1.17 -18.45
C SER A 571 16.25 -2.03 -18.22
N GLY A 572 16.78 -2.70 -19.24
CA GLY A 572 18.10 -3.39 -19.14
C GLY A 572 19.33 -2.51 -18.86
N SER A 573 19.17 -1.22 -18.56
CA SER A 573 20.23 -0.34 -18.05
C SER A 573 19.86 0.42 -16.79
N ARG A 574 18.71 0.09 -16.18
CA ARG A 574 18.27 0.56 -14.88
C ARG A 574 17.23 -0.40 -14.30
N TYR A 575 17.55 -1.09 -13.22
CA TYR A 575 16.77 -2.20 -12.67
C TYR A 575 17.09 -2.36 -11.18
N VAL A 576 16.42 -3.27 -10.48
CA VAL A 576 16.71 -3.60 -9.08
C VAL A 576 17.38 -4.98 -9.03
N GLN A 577 18.34 -5.16 -8.13
CA GLN A 577 19.04 -6.42 -7.93
C GLN A 577 19.51 -6.55 -6.48
N GLY A 578 19.84 -7.78 -6.05
CA GLY A 578 20.17 -8.10 -4.66
C GLY A 578 21.63 -8.39 -4.34
N SER A 579 22.54 -8.43 -5.33
CA SER A 579 23.94 -8.81 -5.06
C SER A 579 24.77 -7.72 -4.38
N GLU A 580 24.29 -6.48 -4.38
CA GLU A 580 24.93 -5.32 -3.76
C GLU A 580 23.83 -4.36 -3.29
N THR A 581 23.54 -4.43 -1.99
CA THR A 581 22.56 -3.59 -1.29
C THR A 581 23.27 -2.78 -0.20
N HIS A 582 22.66 -1.65 0.20
CA HIS A 582 23.09 -0.94 1.40
C HIS A 582 22.45 -1.58 2.63
N SER A 583 21.17 -1.90 2.55
CA SER A 583 20.43 -2.69 3.52
C SER A 583 19.39 -3.57 2.80
N GLY A 584 18.86 -4.60 3.48
CA GLY A 584 17.81 -5.43 2.91
C GLY A 584 18.25 -6.23 1.67
N THR A 585 17.32 -6.44 0.75
CA THR A 585 17.42 -7.42 -0.34
C THR A 585 17.40 -6.82 -1.74
N GLY A 586 17.09 -5.53 -1.88
CA GLY A 586 17.04 -4.86 -3.18
C GLY A 586 17.79 -3.53 -3.22
N ALA A 587 18.52 -3.27 -4.30
CA ALA A 587 19.04 -1.93 -4.60
C ALA A 587 18.91 -1.62 -6.09
N ALA A 588 18.65 -0.36 -6.41
CA ALA A 588 18.54 0.07 -7.79
C ALA A 588 19.91 0.29 -8.45
N VAL A 589 20.09 -0.25 -9.65
CA VAL A 589 21.29 -0.12 -10.47
C VAL A 589 21.06 0.85 -11.61
N LEU A 590 22.05 1.71 -11.89
CA LEU A 590 22.13 2.52 -13.10
C LEU A 590 23.34 2.07 -13.92
N LEU A 591 23.12 1.09 -14.79
CA LEU A 591 24.17 0.45 -15.59
C LEU A 591 24.59 1.28 -16.81
N ARG A 592 25.90 1.33 -17.03
CA ARG A 592 26.55 2.03 -18.12
C ARG A 592 27.55 1.11 -18.85
N LYS A 593 27.10 0.28 -19.80
CA LYS A 593 27.97 -0.53 -20.69
C LYS A 593 28.84 0.31 -21.64
N SER A 594 30.14 0.07 -21.79
CA SER A 594 31.11 0.82 -22.61
C SER A 594 30.66 1.25 -24.03
N SER A 595 29.70 0.53 -24.62
CA SER A 595 29.08 0.87 -25.90
C SER A 595 28.09 2.04 -25.87
N TYR A 596 27.57 2.48 -24.72
CA TYR A 596 26.63 3.61 -24.65
C TYR A 596 27.37 4.94 -24.45
N SER A 597 26.98 5.96 -25.22
CA SER A 597 27.58 7.30 -25.20
C SER A 597 26.74 8.34 -24.45
N SER A 598 25.60 7.96 -23.89
CA SER A 598 24.67 8.83 -23.16
C SER A 598 24.53 8.40 -21.71
N ARG A 599 24.07 9.33 -20.86
CA ARG A 599 23.68 9.01 -19.49
C ARG A 599 22.54 7.98 -19.45
N THR A 600 22.51 7.17 -18.39
CA THR A 600 21.30 6.47 -17.94
C THR A 600 20.65 7.31 -16.84
N ALA A 601 19.35 7.12 -16.61
CA ALA A 601 18.63 7.84 -15.58
C ALA A 601 17.52 6.97 -15.00
N LEU A 602 17.32 7.03 -13.69
CA LEU A 602 16.21 6.41 -12.96
C LEU A 602 15.26 7.51 -12.48
N TRP A 603 13.96 7.28 -12.60
CA TRP A 603 12.94 8.23 -12.16
C TRP A 603 11.62 7.51 -11.90
N MET A 604 10.75 8.12 -11.08
CA MET A 604 9.40 7.60 -10.84
C MET A 604 8.46 7.89 -12.03
N GLY A 605 7.64 6.89 -12.39
CA GLY A 605 6.55 7.05 -13.34
C GLY A 605 5.55 8.14 -12.89
N ASN A 606 5.28 8.18 -11.59
CA ASN A 606 4.35 9.10 -10.95
C ASN A 606 5.05 10.32 -10.35
N SER A 607 4.27 11.27 -9.84
CA SER A 607 4.76 12.41 -9.06
C SER A 607 4.18 12.33 -7.66
N ILE A 608 4.97 12.69 -6.65
CA ILE A 608 4.52 12.76 -5.26
C ILE A 608 3.84 14.11 -5.03
N LYS A 609 2.69 14.11 -4.35
CA LYS A 609 2.00 15.32 -3.90
C LYS A 609 2.78 15.96 -2.75
N VAL A 610 2.90 17.28 -2.76
CA VAL A 610 3.64 18.02 -1.74
C VAL A 610 2.87 19.25 -1.30
N ASP A 611 3.05 19.64 -0.04
CA ASP A 611 2.61 20.94 0.46
C ASP A 611 3.77 21.94 0.34
N SER A 612 3.57 23.02 -0.41
CA SER A 612 4.60 24.05 -0.58
C SER A 612 5.03 24.76 0.72
N SER A 613 4.27 24.59 1.81
CA SER A 613 4.58 25.15 3.13
C SER A 613 5.43 24.22 4.01
N GLN A 614 5.49 22.93 3.71
CA GLN A 614 6.22 21.95 4.51
C GLN A 614 7.73 21.98 4.18
N PRO A 615 8.62 22.05 5.18
CA PRO A 615 10.04 21.79 4.98
C PRO A 615 10.25 20.34 4.54
N MET A 616 11.20 20.10 3.66
CA MET A 616 11.45 18.75 3.15
C MET A 616 12.95 18.46 3.09
N THR A 617 13.31 17.20 3.25
CA THR A 617 14.69 16.72 3.07
C THR A 617 14.66 15.52 2.13
N PHE A 618 15.61 15.46 1.22
CA PHE A 618 15.81 14.31 0.36
C PHE A 618 17.15 13.67 0.71
N ARG A 619 17.15 12.37 0.99
CA ARG A 619 18.37 11.62 1.33
C ARG A 619 18.36 10.21 0.74
N GLY A 620 19.49 9.54 0.82
CA GLY A 620 19.66 8.13 0.48
C GLY A 620 21.13 7.75 0.37
N PHE A 621 21.39 6.53 -0.06
CA PHE A 621 22.74 5.99 -0.19
C PHE A 621 23.09 5.74 -1.65
N VAL A 622 24.36 6.00 -1.99
CA VAL A 622 24.88 5.77 -3.34
C VAL A 622 26.24 5.10 -3.28
N LYS A 623 26.43 4.09 -4.13
CA LYS A 623 27.71 3.44 -4.39
C LYS A 623 28.04 3.55 -5.87
N GLY A 624 29.32 3.62 -6.22
CA GLY A 624 29.76 3.70 -7.60
C GLY A 624 30.95 2.81 -7.88
N ASP A 625 30.93 2.10 -9.00
CA ASP A 625 32.10 1.39 -9.54
C ASP A 625 32.38 1.84 -10.98
N ASN A 626 33.59 2.35 -11.19
CA ASN A 626 34.00 3.06 -12.40
C ASN A 626 32.95 4.11 -12.83
N ALA A 627 32.22 4.70 -11.87
CA ALA A 627 31.10 5.58 -12.13
C ALA A 627 31.55 6.87 -12.84
N GLY A 628 30.70 7.38 -13.73
CA GLY A 628 30.86 8.74 -14.22
C GLY A 628 30.35 9.76 -13.21
N GLU A 629 29.98 10.94 -13.71
CA GLU A 629 29.24 11.90 -12.90
C GLU A 629 27.88 11.29 -12.50
N PHE A 630 27.52 11.46 -11.22
CA PHE A 630 26.23 11.11 -10.67
C PHE A 630 25.51 12.37 -10.21
N GLU A 631 24.25 12.56 -10.63
CA GLU A 631 23.43 13.69 -10.22
C GLU A 631 22.07 13.23 -9.68
N VAL A 632 21.62 13.90 -8.61
CA VAL A 632 20.23 13.89 -8.16
C VAL A 632 19.59 15.21 -8.56
N THR A 633 18.45 15.13 -9.26
CA THR A 633 17.71 16.31 -9.71
C THR A 633 16.26 16.29 -9.29
N VAL A 634 15.80 17.42 -8.76
CA VAL A 634 14.45 17.63 -8.22
C VAL A 634 13.65 18.52 -9.17
N ARG A 635 12.44 18.08 -9.54
CA ARG A 635 11.50 18.81 -10.40
C ARG A 635 10.23 19.14 -9.65
N TRP A 636 10.02 20.43 -9.41
CA TRP A 636 8.78 20.95 -8.83
C TRP A 636 7.76 21.25 -9.92
N MET A 637 6.50 20.92 -9.67
CA MET A 637 5.41 21.05 -10.62
C MET A 637 4.13 21.58 -9.96
N THR A 638 3.28 22.19 -10.76
CA THR A 638 1.90 22.53 -10.38
C THR A 638 1.03 21.27 -10.30
N SER A 639 -0.17 21.36 -9.72
CA SER A 639 -1.20 20.30 -9.77
C SER A 639 -1.46 19.77 -11.17
N SER A 640 -1.48 20.66 -12.18
CA SER A 640 -1.65 20.29 -13.60
C SER A 640 -0.42 19.63 -14.25
N GLY A 641 0.67 19.43 -13.51
CA GLY A 641 1.91 18.80 -14.00
C GLY A 641 2.85 19.75 -14.76
N SER A 642 2.57 21.05 -14.77
CA SER A 642 3.46 22.04 -15.40
C SER A 642 4.72 22.24 -14.56
N SER A 643 5.89 22.27 -15.21
CA SER A 643 7.17 22.47 -14.50
C SER A 643 7.26 23.88 -13.92
N ILE A 644 7.59 23.98 -12.63
CA ILE A 644 7.90 25.25 -11.95
C ILE A 644 9.41 25.47 -11.92
N SER A 645 10.17 24.48 -11.42
CA SER A 645 11.64 24.54 -11.41
C SER A 645 12.26 23.15 -11.49
N TYR A 646 13.55 23.14 -11.84
CA TYR A 646 14.34 21.94 -12.08
C TYR A 646 15.77 22.20 -11.59
N LYS A 647 16.23 21.49 -10.56
CA LYS A 647 17.53 21.78 -9.91
C LYS A 647 18.27 20.51 -9.52
N THR A 648 19.56 20.47 -9.82
CA THR A 648 20.48 19.47 -9.25
C THR A 648 20.67 19.82 -7.78
N VAL A 649 20.38 18.87 -6.90
CA VAL A 649 20.45 19.04 -5.44
C VAL A 649 21.61 18.28 -4.82
N PHE A 650 22.14 17.29 -5.54
CA PHE A 650 23.34 16.55 -5.17
C PHE A 650 24.09 16.14 -6.43
N GLU A 651 25.42 16.18 -6.37
CA GLU A 651 26.30 15.72 -7.45
C GLU A 651 27.57 15.07 -6.88
N ILE A 652 27.99 13.97 -7.48
CA ILE A 652 29.34 13.41 -7.35
C ILE A 652 29.95 13.48 -8.73
N LYS A 653 31.03 14.25 -8.89
CA LYS A 653 31.68 14.42 -10.19
C LYS A 653 33.18 14.17 -10.15
N PRO A 654 33.74 13.52 -11.17
CA PRO A 654 35.17 13.42 -11.31
C PRO A 654 35.77 14.81 -11.52
N GLY A 655 37.01 15.00 -11.06
CA GLY A 655 37.73 16.25 -11.30
C GLY A 655 37.82 16.54 -12.81
N SER A 656 37.83 17.81 -13.21
CA SER A 656 37.83 18.24 -14.63
C SER A 656 38.96 17.69 -15.52
N SER A 657 39.99 17.08 -14.92
CA SER A 657 41.12 16.43 -15.59
C SER A 657 41.18 14.92 -15.36
N ALA A 658 40.12 14.31 -14.82
CA ALA A 658 40.06 12.88 -14.55
C ALA A 658 40.16 12.08 -15.84
N THR A 659 40.92 10.99 -15.79
CA THR A 659 41.10 10.03 -16.90
C THR A 659 40.52 8.66 -16.59
N GLU A 660 39.89 8.50 -15.43
CA GLU A 660 39.31 7.26 -14.90
C GLU A 660 37.92 7.57 -14.33
N GLY A 661 37.09 6.54 -14.16
CA GLY A 661 35.82 6.66 -13.41
C GLY A 661 36.05 6.80 -11.91
N LEU A 662 34.97 7.03 -11.17
CA LEU A 662 34.94 7.11 -9.72
C LEU A 662 34.52 5.78 -9.13
N THR A 663 35.31 5.26 -8.19
CA THR A 663 34.90 4.14 -7.34
C THR A 663 34.78 4.65 -5.91
N TYR A 664 33.60 4.49 -5.32
CA TYR A 664 33.30 4.88 -3.95
C TYR A 664 32.31 3.88 -3.36
N ASP A 665 32.51 3.58 -2.08
CA ASP A 665 31.61 2.71 -1.34
C ASP A 665 30.31 3.45 -0.98
N TRP A 666 29.35 2.74 -0.39
CA TRP A 666 28.10 3.31 0.07
C TRP A 666 28.31 4.62 0.84
N THR A 667 27.83 5.70 0.24
CA THR A 667 27.99 7.06 0.73
C THR A 667 26.61 7.69 0.81
N GLU A 668 26.28 8.24 1.98
CA GLU A 668 25.04 8.98 2.16
C GLU A 668 25.08 10.31 1.39
N PHE A 669 23.96 10.63 0.74
CA PHE A 669 23.66 11.97 0.27
C PHE A 669 22.43 12.51 1.00
N ALA A 670 22.42 13.81 1.29
CA ALA A 670 21.28 14.50 1.86
C ALA A 670 21.20 15.95 1.34
N ALA A 671 19.99 16.42 1.09
CA ALA A 671 19.71 17.77 0.63
C ALA A 671 18.40 18.29 1.21
N ASP A 672 18.46 19.39 1.96
CA ASP A 672 17.26 20.13 2.36
C ASP A 672 16.65 20.82 1.13
N LEU A 673 15.34 20.67 1.01
CA LEU A 673 14.54 21.11 -0.11
C LEU A 673 13.57 22.18 0.34
N THR A 674 13.55 23.29 -0.40
CA THR A 674 12.56 24.35 -0.23
C THR A 674 11.59 24.31 -1.40
N PRO A 675 10.33 23.85 -1.21
CA PRO A 675 9.33 23.91 -2.24
C PRO A 675 9.13 25.35 -2.76
N PRO A 676 9.14 25.59 -4.08
CA PRO A 676 8.72 26.88 -4.63
C PRO A 676 7.25 27.17 -4.33
N ALA A 677 6.87 28.45 -4.31
CA ALA A 677 5.47 28.85 -4.16
C ALA A 677 4.58 28.18 -5.23
N ASN A 678 3.42 27.64 -4.82
CA ASN A 678 2.48 26.89 -5.64
C ASN A 678 3.01 25.54 -6.18
N ALA A 679 4.10 25.00 -5.63
CA ALA A 679 4.49 23.63 -5.90
C ALA A 679 3.54 22.67 -5.20
N GLU A 680 2.92 21.78 -5.96
CA GLU A 680 1.96 20.78 -5.45
C GLU A 680 2.41 19.37 -5.79
N LYS A 681 3.40 19.21 -6.68
CA LYS A 681 3.95 17.93 -7.12
C LYS A 681 5.47 17.96 -7.22
N LEU A 682 6.10 16.83 -6.91
CA LEU A 682 7.54 16.60 -7.04
C LEU A 682 7.84 15.36 -7.90
N LYS A 683 8.94 15.43 -8.67
CA LYS A 683 9.64 14.27 -9.24
C LYS A 683 11.14 14.34 -8.99
N VAL A 684 11.75 13.19 -8.71
CA VAL A 684 13.20 13.01 -8.59
C VAL A 684 13.73 12.25 -9.80
N TYR A 685 14.94 12.61 -10.22
CA TYR A 685 15.70 11.94 -11.26
C TYR A 685 17.10 11.67 -10.74
N PHE A 686 17.53 10.42 -10.83
CA PHE A 686 18.92 10.01 -10.65
C PHE A 686 19.57 9.84 -12.00
N ARG A 687 20.80 10.34 -12.16
CA ARG A 687 21.49 10.31 -13.45
C ARG A 687 22.90 9.83 -13.29
N HIS A 688 23.27 8.86 -14.11
CA HIS A 688 24.64 8.37 -14.19
C HIS A 688 25.18 8.60 -15.60
N TYR A 689 26.20 9.45 -15.70
CA TYR A 689 26.87 9.81 -16.94
C TYR A 689 28.00 8.82 -17.28
N PRO A 690 28.46 8.75 -18.54
CA PRO A 690 29.61 7.91 -18.89
C PRO A 690 30.89 8.31 -18.11
N PRO A 691 31.72 7.35 -17.67
CA PRO A 691 32.97 7.65 -16.99
C PRO A 691 34.03 8.22 -17.93
N ALA A 692 34.94 9.04 -17.38
CA ALA A 692 35.98 9.71 -18.16
C ALA A 692 36.98 8.73 -18.81
N GLY A 693 37.22 7.57 -18.17
CA GLY A 693 38.09 6.51 -18.69
C GLY A 693 37.43 5.56 -19.70
N GLY A 694 36.12 5.69 -19.92
CA GLY A 694 35.33 4.68 -20.64
C GLY A 694 35.19 3.36 -19.85
N GLY A 695 34.81 2.30 -20.54
CA GLY A 695 34.50 1.02 -19.89
C GLY A 695 33.05 0.92 -19.42
N ASP A 696 32.75 -0.21 -18.81
CA ASP A 696 31.48 -0.49 -18.15
C ASP A 696 31.52 0.14 -16.75
N ALA A 697 30.37 0.60 -16.26
CA ALA A 697 30.26 1.36 -15.02
C ALA A 697 28.88 1.18 -14.39
N GLU A 698 28.83 1.26 -13.07
CA GLU A 698 27.60 1.08 -12.30
C GLU A 698 27.51 2.12 -11.19
N VAL A 699 26.27 2.49 -10.91
CA VAL A 699 25.89 3.24 -9.72
C VAL A 699 24.75 2.49 -9.07
N PHE A 700 24.87 2.21 -7.79
CA PHE A 700 23.83 1.61 -6.96
C PHE A 700 23.17 2.69 -6.11
N LEU A 701 21.87 2.59 -5.90
CA LEU A 701 21.06 3.47 -5.08
C LEU A 701 20.18 2.64 -4.17
N ASP A 702 20.10 3.09 -2.94
CA ASP A 702 19.34 2.39 -1.91
C ASP A 702 18.90 3.35 -0.81
N ASP A 703 17.91 2.94 -0.01
CA ASP A 703 17.39 3.65 1.16
C ASP A 703 17.07 5.12 0.89
N VAL A 704 16.43 5.38 -0.24
CA VAL A 704 16.04 6.72 -0.67
C VAL A 704 14.80 7.17 0.10
N SER A 705 14.88 8.32 0.76
CA SER A 705 13.74 8.90 1.49
C SER A 705 13.45 10.32 1.03
N PHE A 706 12.15 10.62 0.94
CA PHE A 706 11.63 11.96 0.79
C PHE A 706 10.88 12.36 2.05
N ILE A 707 11.60 13.04 2.94
CA ILE A 707 11.15 13.37 4.27
C ILE A 707 10.33 14.66 4.20
N ALA A 708 9.05 14.58 4.57
CA ALA A 708 8.24 15.74 4.89
C ALA A 708 8.30 15.99 6.39
N TRP A 709 8.79 17.17 6.79
CA TRP A 709 8.84 17.58 8.18
C TRP A 709 7.52 18.21 8.60
N ASP A 710 7.01 17.83 9.76
CA ASP A 710 5.84 18.47 10.33
C ASP A 710 6.16 19.94 10.67
N THR A 711 5.20 20.83 10.42
CA THR A 711 5.40 22.28 10.55
C THR A 711 5.41 22.75 12.01
N GLU A 712 4.96 21.91 12.94
CA GLU A 712 4.95 22.22 14.37
C GLU A 712 6.23 21.72 15.01
N THR A 713 7.00 22.66 15.56
CA THR A 713 8.22 22.35 16.29
C THR A 713 7.91 21.89 17.72
N ILE A 714 8.54 20.79 18.13
CA ILE A 714 8.42 20.18 19.44
C ILE A 714 9.56 20.69 20.32
N ASN A 715 9.26 21.44 21.38
CA ASN A 715 10.27 21.87 22.34
C ASN A 715 10.46 20.80 23.41
N VAL A 716 11.68 20.30 23.56
CA VAL A 716 12.00 19.21 24.50
C VAL A 716 13.10 19.62 25.48
N ASP A 717 13.06 19.02 26.66
CA ASP A 717 14.08 19.09 27.69
C ASP A 717 14.05 17.81 28.54
N SER A 718 14.65 17.85 29.74
CA SER A 718 14.71 16.67 30.63
C SER A 718 13.35 16.13 31.08
N SER A 719 12.28 16.93 30.98
CA SER A 719 10.91 16.49 31.27
C SER A 719 10.26 15.74 30.12
N GLY A 720 10.70 16.00 28.90
CA GLY A 720 10.21 15.36 27.68
C GLY A 720 8.90 15.92 27.13
N THR A 721 8.52 15.41 25.97
CA THR A 721 7.20 15.63 25.35
C THR A 721 6.68 14.29 24.86
N ASP A 722 5.49 13.92 25.31
CA ASP A 722 4.76 12.76 24.82
C ASP A 722 4.14 13.09 23.46
N LEU A 723 4.14 12.10 22.58
CA LEU A 723 3.66 12.22 21.22
C LEU A 723 2.45 11.29 21.01
N PRO A 724 1.46 11.70 20.19
CA PRO A 724 0.35 10.84 19.82
C PRO A 724 0.83 9.56 19.14
N THR A 725 0.30 8.41 19.55
CA THR A 725 0.64 7.08 19.02
C THR A 725 -0.63 6.26 18.77
N PRO A 726 -0.63 5.31 17.81
CA PRO A 726 0.44 5.02 16.83
C PRO A 726 0.71 6.18 15.87
N ASN A 727 1.93 6.24 15.31
CA ASN A 727 2.32 7.26 14.34
C ASN A 727 3.30 6.69 13.28
N ALA A 728 3.58 7.50 12.25
CA ALA A 728 4.41 7.14 11.11
C ALA A 728 5.62 8.06 10.98
N TRP A 729 6.07 8.67 12.08
CA TRP A 729 7.32 9.42 12.06
C TRP A 729 8.46 8.42 12.02
N ASP A 730 9.39 8.61 11.09
CA ASP A 730 10.59 7.76 10.93
C ASP A 730 11.88 8.57 11.19
N PHE A 731 11.75 9.90 11.26
CA PHE A 731 12.88 10.82 11.37
C PHE A 731 12.64 11.88 12.44
N VAL A 732 13.74 12.32 13.07
CA VAL A 732 13.79 13.47 13.95
C VAL A 732 15.01 14.33 13.63
N ARG A 733 14.88 15.64 13.78
CA ARG A 733 16.04 16.54 13.84
C ARG A 733 15.83 17.59 14.91
N CYS A 734 16.89 17.97 15.60
CA CYS A 734 16.81 18.89 16.72
C CYS A 734 17.89 19.97 16.63
N ASP A 735 17.50 21.19 17.00
CA ASP A 735 18.42 22.30 17.23
C ASP A 735 18.59 22.54 18.73
N ALA A 736 19.84 22.64 19.17
CA ALA A 736 20.20 22.84 20.57
C ALA A 736 21.51 23.64 20.72
N ALA A 737 21.71 24.21 21.92
CA ALA A 737 22.97 24.85 22.26
C ALA A 737 24.00 23.80 22.73
N GLY A 738 25.23 23.84 22.20
CA GLY A 738 26.32 22.96 22.65
C GLY A 738 27.11 22.31 21.51
N SER A 739 27.90 21.29 21.86
CA SER A 739 28.62 20.46 20.87
C SER A 739 27.97 19.10 20.63
N SER A 740 27.03 18.70 21.49
CA SER A 740 26.32 17.43 21.43
C SER A 740 24.98 17.57 22.17
N LEU A 741 24.04 16.69 21.85
CA LEU A 741 22.73 16.55 22.47
C LEU A 741 22.57 15.10 22.94
N ASP A 742 22.22 14.88 24.20
CA ASP A 742 21.77 13.57 24.66
C ASP A 742 20.27 13.49 24.39
N LEU A 743 19.90 12.80 23.30
CA LEU A 743 18.54 12.65 22.83
C LEU A 743 18.01 11.27 23.26
N SER A 744 16.88 11.26 23.94
CA SER A 744 16.18 10.05 24.37
C SER A 744 14.85 9.96 23.64
N MET A 745 14.64 8.87 22.92
CA MET A 745 13.45 8.56 22.13
C MET A 745 12.79 7.34 22.75
N THR A 746 11.51 7.45 23.11
CA THR A 746 10.74 6.30 23.58
C THR A 746 9.97 5.73 22.40
N HIS A 747 10.22 4.47 22.11
CA HIS A 747 9.56 3.67 21.07
C HIS A 747 8.48 2.84 21.72
N ARG A 748 7.26 2.92 21.22
CA ARG A 748 6.12 2.11 21.66
C ARG A 748 5.76 1.10 20.59
N THR A 749 5.66 -0.16 20.97
CA THR A 749 5.15 -1.23 20.14
C THR A 749 3.78 -1.69 20.64
N TYR A 750 3.03 -2.34 19.75
CA TYR A 750 1.66 -2.79 19.98
C TYR A 750 1.52 -4.27 19.64
N GLU A 751 0.73 -4.98 20.45
CA GLU A 751 0.32 -6.37 20.26
C GLU A 751 -1.17 -6.49 20.63
N SER A 752 -1.90 -7.41 20.01
CA SER A 752 -3.26 -7.75 20.46
C SER A 752 -3.25 -8.39 21.86
N GLN A 753 -4.38 -8.31 22.57
CA GLN A 753 -4.53 -8.80 23.95
C GLN A 753 -4.86 -10.28 24.05
#